data_AF-A0A397L672-F1
#
_entry.id   AF-A0A397L672-F1
#
_cell.length_a   1.000
_cell.length_b   1.000
_cell.length_c   1.000
_cell.angle_alpha   90.00
_cell.angle_beta   90.00
_cell.angle_gamma   90.00
#
_symmetry.space_group_name_H-M   'P 1'
#
loop_
_entity.id
_entity.type
_entity.pdbx_description
1 polymer ?
#
loop_
_entity_poly.entity_id
_entity_poly.type
_entity_poly.pdbx_seq_one_letter_code
_entity_poly.pdbx_strand_id
1 'polypeptide(L)'
;SQNQSEQAEDPTPAETDEHDETREKLQLIRVKFLRLSHRLGQTPHNVVVAQVLYRLGLAEQLRGRNGSRVGAFSFDRASSMAEQLEAAGQDPLDFSCTVMVLGKSGVGKSATINSIFDEVKICTDAFQMGTKRVQEVEGFVQGIKVRVIDTPGLLPSWSDQHKNEKMLKSVKVFIKKNPPDIVLYLDRLDMQSRDSGDTPLLRTITDVFGPSIWFNAIVGLTHAASAPPDGPNGTASSYDMFVTQRSHVIQQAIRQAAGDMRLMNPVSLVENHSACRTNRAGQRVLPNGQVWKPHLLLLSFASKILAEANALLKLQDNNTPGRPFVARSKAPPLPLLLSSFLQSRPQAKLPEEQYGDEEDEDDLDESSGSDEESEYDQLPPFKRLTKAEMARLSKSQKKQYLDEMEYREKLFMKRQMKEERKRRKMMKKFAAEIKEFANGHSENVEEERSEPASVPVPMPDLSLPASFDSDNPTHRYRSLDSSNQWLVRPVLETQGWDHDVGYEGVNAERLFVVKEKIPISFSGQVTKDKKDANVQLEMAGSVKHGEGRSTSLGFEMQNAGKELAYTVRSDTKFNNFRKHKAAAGLSVTLLGDSVSAGLKVEDKLIANKRFRMVMCGGAMTSRGDVAYGGSLEAQLRDKDYPLGRFLSTLGLSVMDWHGDLAIGGNIQSQVPIGRSSNLIARANLNNRGAGQ
;
A
#
# COMPACT_ATOMS: atom_id res chain seq x y z
N SER A 1 -53.43 24.99 -7.08
CA SER A 1 -53.03 25.22 -8.47
C SER A 1 -51.53 25.34 -8.58
N GLN A 2 -50.87 24.33 -9.14
CA GLN A 2 -49.82 24.41 -10.16
C GLN A 2 -49.14 23.03 -10.26
N ASN A 3 -49.76 22.16 -11.09
CA ASN A 3 -49.05 21.06 -11.74
C ASN A 3 -48.25 21.67 -12.88
N GLN A 4 -46.92 21.52 -12.88
CA GLN A 4 -46.13 21.65 -14.10
C GLN A 4 -45.86 20.26 -14.65
N SER A 5 -46.47 20.01 -15.79
CA SER A 5 -46.28 18.88 -16.69
C SER A 5 -44.86 18.86 -17.25
N GLU A 6 -44.13 17.76 -17.06
CA GLU A 6 -42.97 17.43 -17.88
C GLU A 6 -43.43 17.21 -19.33
N GLN A 7 -43.03 18.11 -20.23
CA GLN A 7 -43.18 17.92 -21.67
C GLN A 7 -42.18 16.86 -22.13
N ALA A 8 -42.69 15.75 -22.64
CA ALA A 8 -41.91 14.85 -23.49
C ALA A 8 -41.68 15.55 -24.84
N GLU A 9 -40.42 15.89 -25.14
CA GLU A 9 -40.02 16.28 -26.50
C GLU A 9 -40.17 15.10 -27.45
N ASP A 10 -40.94 15.27 -28.52
CA ASP A 10 -41.02 14.34 -29.64
C ASP A 10 -39.68 14.34 -30.41
N PRO A 11 -39.11 13.16 -30.75
CA PRO A 11 -37.85 13.09 -31.50
C PRO A 11 -38.03 13.64 -32.91
N THR A 12 -37.03 14.41 -33.36
CA THR A 12 -37.02 14.99 -34.71
C THR A 12 -36.86 13.89 -35.79
N PRO A 13 -37.35 14.08 -37.04
CA PRO A 13 -37.27 13.07 -38.10
C PRO A 13 -35.84 12.61 -38.44
N ALA A 14 -34.85 13.48 -38.20
CA ALA A 14 -33.44 13.17 -38.41
C ALA A 14 -32.89 12.15 -37.39
N GLU A 15 -33.38 12.16 -36.15
CA GLU A 15 -32.95 11.23 -35.11
C GLU A 15 -33.52 9.81 -35.30
N THR A 16 -34.72 9.71 -35.90
CA THR A 16 -35.33 8.42 -36.24
C THR A 16 -34.60 7.72 -37.39
N ASP A 17 -34.16 8.46 -38.40
CA ASP A 17 -33.43 7.90 -39.55
C ASP A 17 -32.03 7.41 -39.15
N GLU A 18 -31.31 8.15 -38.29
CA GLU A 18 -30.02 7.71 -37.73
C GLU A 18 -30.16 6.45 -36.86
N HIS A 19 -31.27 6.32 -36.12
CA HIS A 19 -31.54 5.14 -35.30
C HIS A 19 -31.82 3.90 -36.15
N ASP A 20 -32.53 4.04 -37.26
CA ASP A 20 -32.81 2.93 -38.18
C ASP A 20 -31.55 2.46 -38.94
N GLU A 21 -30.71 3.38 -39.42
CA GLU A 21 -29.42 3.01 -40.03
C GLU A 21 -28.49 2.25 -39.08
N THR A 22 -28.42 2.68 -37.82
CA THR A 22 -27.55 2.03 -36.83
C THR A 22 -28.05 0.63 -36.48
N ARG A 23 -29.38 0.43 -36.46
CA ARG A 23 -30.01 -0.88 -36.29
C ARG A 23 -29.70 -1.83 -37.45
N GLU A 24 -29.75 -1.35 -38.69
CA GLU A 24 -29.37 -2.16 -39.86
C GLU A 24 -27.90 -2.57 -39.84
N LYS A 25 -26.99 -1.64 -39.52
CA LYS A 25 -25.56 -1.93 -39.41
C LYS A 25 -25.27 -2.94 -38.29
N LEU A 26 -25.96 -2.84 -37.16
CA LEU A 26 -25.85 -3.83 -36.06
C LEU A 26 -26.35 -5.21 -36.49
N GLN A 27 -27.42 -5.28 -37.29
CA GLN A 27 -27.93 -6.53 -37.85
C GLN A 27 -26.93 -7.17 -38.81
N LEU A 28 -26.23 -6.40 -39.63
CA LEU A 28 -25.14 -6.89 -40.49
C LEU A 28 -23.97 -7.44 -39.66
N ILE A 29 -23.62 -6.79 -38.54
CA ILE A 29 -22.60 -7.30 -37.59
C ILE A 29 -23.02 -8.67 -37.02
N ARG A 30 -24.30 -8.84 -36.65
CA ARG A 30 -24.82 -10.14 -36.18
C ARG A 30 -24.71 -11.23 -37.24
N VAL A 31 -25.13 -10.95 -38.48
CA VAL A 31 -25.00 -11.89 -39.60
C VAL A 31 -23.53 -12.25 -39.82
N LYS A 32 -22.63 -11.26 -39.82
CA LYS A 32 -21.18 -11.46 -39.96
C LYS A 32 -20.65 -12.40 -38.87
N PHE A 33 -20.99 -12.16 -37.60
CA PHE A 33 -20.54 -12.99 -36.48
C PHE A 33 -21.09 -14.43 -36.52
N LEU A 34 -22.34 -14.62 -36.92
CA LEU A 34 -22.94 -15.94 -37.09
C LEU A 34 -22.27 -16.73 -38.22
N ARG A 35 -21.96 -16.09 -39.35
CA ARG A 35 -21.17 -16.70 -40.44
C ARG A 35 -19.77 -17.11 -39.98
N LEU A 36 -19.07 -16.24 -39.24
CA LEU A 36 -17.76 -16.56 -38.65
C LEU A 36 -17.85 -17.76 -37.69
N SER A 37 -18.87 -17.80 -36.84
CA SER A 37 -19.09 -18.90 -35.90
C SER A 37 -19.37 -20.22 -36.61
N HIS A 38 -20.21 -20.19 -37.67
CA HIS A 38 -20.51 -21.35 -38.50
C HIS A 38 -19.26 -21.92 -39.19
N ARG A 39 -18.42 -21.06 -39.78
CA ARG A 39 -17.13 -21.46 -40.40
C ARG A 39 -16.13 -22.08 -39.41
N LEU A 40 -16.22 -21.71 -38.12
CA LEU A 40 -15.46 -22.33 -37.04
C LEU A 40 -16.08 -23.63 -36.48
N GLY A 41 -17.19 -24.10 -37.06
CA GLY A 41 -17.93 -25.27 -36.60
C GLY A 41 -18.62 -25.07 -35.24
N GLN A 42 -18.96 -23.81 -34.90
CA GLN A 42 -19.62 -23.45 -33.64
C GLN A 42 -21.12 -23.23 -33.85
N THR A 43 -21.91 -23.64 -32.87
CA THR A 43 -23.36 -23.43 -32.87
C THR A 43 -23.74 -22.16 -32.10
N PRO A 44 -24.93 -21.58 -32.33
CA PRO A 44 -25.45 -20.47 -31.54
C PRO A 44 -25.58 -20.77 -30.04
N HIS A 45 -25.65 -22.06 -29.68
CA HIS A 45 -25.70 -22.53 -28.29
C HIS A 45 -24.34 -22.53 -27.58
N ASN A 46 -23.24 -22.29 -28.30
CA ASN A 46 -21.93 -22.10 -27.67
C ASN A 46 -21.99 -20.88 -26.74
N VAL A 47 -21.47 -21.02 -25.52
CA VAL A 47 -21.51 -19.99 -24.47
C VAL A 47 -20.94 -18.65 -24.95
N VAL A 48 -19.83 -18.65 -25.69
CA VAL A 48 -19.20 -17.43 -26.21
C VAL A 48 -20.10 -16.77 -27.27
N VAL A 49 -20.66 -17.57 -28.18
CA VAL A 49 -21.55 -17.07 -29.24
C VAL A 49 -22.80 -16.45 -28.63
N ALA A 50 -23.45 -17.16 -27.70
CA ALA A 50 -24.63 -16.68 -26.98
C ALA A 50 -24.35 -15.38 -26.21
N GLN A 51 -23.20 -15.29 -25.53
CA GLN A 51 -22.81 -14.07 -24.79
C GLN A 51 -22.60 -12.86 -25.70
N VAL A 52 -21.95 -13.05 -26.85
CA VAL A 52 -21.73 -11.96 -27.81
C VAL A 52 -23.07 -11.49 -28.39
N LEU A 53 -23.92 -12.42 -28.83
CA LEU A 53 -25.24 -12.10 -29.35
C LEU A 53 -26.11 -11.38 -28.31
N TYR A 54 -26.07 -11.84 -27.06
CA TYR A 54 -26.74 -11.18 -25.94
C TYR A 54 -26.25 -9.75 -25.72
N ARG A 55 -24.93 -9.52 -25.74
CA ARG A 55 -24.34 -8.17 -25.64
C ARG A 55 -24.75 -7.27 -26.79
N LEU A 56 -24.75 -7.78 -28.02
CA LEU A 56 -25.26 -7.05 -29.19
C LEU A 56 -26.76 -6.75 -29.04
N GLY A 57 -27.54 -7.63 -28.42
CA GLY A 57 -28.96 -7.42 -28.10
C GLY A 57 -29.16 -6.30 -27.08
N LEU A 58 -28.43 -6.32 -25.96
CA LEU A 58 -28.47 -5.27 -24.94
C LEU A 58 -28.06 -3.90 -25.50
N ALA A 59 -27.04 -3.88 -26.35
CA ALA A 59 -26.53 -2.65 -26.94
C ALA A 59 -27.57 -1.97 -27.87
N GLU A 60 -28.41 -2.75 -28.54
CA GLU A 60 -29.57 -2.27 -29.30
C GLU A 60 -30.65 -1.67 -28.37
N GLN A 61 -30.93 -2.33 -27.25
CA GLN A 61 -31.94 -1.88 -26.28
C GLN A 61 -31.57 -0.56 -25.59
N LEU A 62 -30.29 -0.32 -25.32
CA LEU A 62 -29.83 0.91 -24.65
C LEU A 62 -30.00 2.17 -25.52
N ARG A 63 -30.10 2.03 -26.85
CA ARG A 63 -30.39 3.14 -27.77
C ARG A 63 -31.88 3.25 -28.13
N GLY A 64 -32.61 2.14 -28.14
CA GLY A 64 -34.04 2.12 -28.42
C GLY A 64 -34.87 2.56 -27.22
N ARG A 65 -35.42 3.79 -27.26
CA ARG A 65 -36.30 4.35 -26.21
C ARG A 65 -37.63 3.59 -26.00
N ASN A 66 -37.91 2.54 -26.77
CA ASN A 66 -39.11 1.72 -26.67
C ASN A 66 -38.79 0.33 -26.09
N GLY A 67 -39.19 0.11 -24.83
CA GLY A 67 -39.03 -1.14 -24.08
C GLY A 67 -39.86 -2.34 -24.57
N SER A 68 -40.00 -2.53 -25.89
CA SER A 68 -40.69 -3.68 -26.46
C SER A 68 -39.70 -4.78 -26.87
N ARG A 69 -40.21 -6.02 -26.95
CA ARG A 69 -39.47 -7.30 -27.08
C ARG A 69 -38.76 -7.48 -28.44
N VAL A 70 -37.83 -6.59 -28.81
CA VAL A 70 -37.16 -6.56 -30.13
C VAL A 70 -35.99 -7.55 -30.24
N GLY A 71 -35.46 -8.07 -29.12
CA GLY A 71 -34.25 -8.92 -29.12
C GLY A 71 -34.41 -10.32 -29.73
N ALA A 72 -35.62 -10.89 -29.76
CA ALA A 72 -35.85 -12.23 -30.31
C ALA A 72 -35.98 -12.24 -31.85
N PHE A 73 -36.70 -11.25 -32.40
CA PHE A 73 -36.97 -11.17 -33.84
C PHE A 73 -35.72 -10.81 -34.68
N SER A 74 -34.72 -10.16 -34.08
CA SER A 74 -33.48 -9.81 -34.78
C SER A 74 -32.50 -10.99 -34.89
N PHE A 75 -32.50 -11.92 -33.94
CA PHE A 75 -31.65 -13.11 -33.96
C PHE A 75 -32.06 -14.09 -35.07
N ASP A 76 -33.34 -14.49 -35.13
CA ASP A 76 -33.82 -15.48 -36.10
C ASP A 76 -33.60 -15.02 -37.55
N ARG A 77 -33.80 -13.71 -37.79
CA ARG A 77 -33.51 -13.07 -39.09
C ARG A 77 -32.02 -13.12 -39.41
N ALA A 78 -31.14 -12.82 -38.44
CA ALA A 78 -29.69 -12.86 -38.66
C ALA A 78 -29.19 -14.29 -38.92
N SER A 79 -29.71 -15.28 -38.20
CA SER A 79 -29.35 -16.69 -38.37
C SER A 79 -29.75 -17.21 -39.74
N SER A 80 -31.00 -16.96 -40.15
CA SER A 80 -31.51 -17.37 -41.46
C SER A 80 -30.71 -16.74 -42.61
N MET A 81 -30.36 -15.45 -42.50
CA MET A 81 -29.53 -14.77 -43.50
C MET A 81 -28.10 -15.32 -43.53
N ALA A 82 -27.51 -15.63 -42.37
CA ALA A 82 -26.17 -16.20 -42.31
C ALA A 82 -26.11 -17.58 -42.98
N GLU A 83 -27.09 -18.44 -42.73
CA GLU A 83 -27.20 -19.78 -43.34
C GLU A 83 -27.39 -19.69 -44.86
N GLN A 84 -28.25 -18.79 -45.35
CA GLN A 84 -28.46 -18.58 -46.78
C GLN A 84 -27.17 -18.12 -47.49
N LEU A 85 -26.41 -17.21 -46.86
CA LEU A 85 -25.17 -16.69 -47.44
C LEU A 85 -24.05 -17.74 -47.47
N GLU A 86 -23.96 -18.61 -46.46
CA GLU A 86 -23.01 -19.74 -46.48
C GLU A 86 -23.44 -20.82 -47.49
N ALA A 87 -24.75 -21.09 -47.63
CA ALA A 87 -25.28 -22.03 -48.63
C ALA A 87 -25.10 -21.53 -50.07
N ALA A 88 -25.18 -20.21 -50.29
CA ALA A 88 -24.98 -19.59 -51.60
C ALA A 88 -23.51 -19.56 -52.07
N GLY A 89 -22.55 -19.97 -51.22
CA GLY A 89 -21.14 -20.06 -51.59
C GLY A 89 -20.47 -18.71 -51.88
N GLN A 90 -20.98 -17.59 -51.34
CA GLN A 90 -20.34 -16.29 -51.49
C GLN A 90 -19.07 -16.20 -50.63
N ASP A 91 -17.90 -16.13 -51.29
CA ASP A 91 -16.61 -15.73 -50.68
C ASP A 91 -16.08 -14.44 -51.34
N PRO A 92 -15.53 -13.47 -50.57
CA PRO A 92 -15.06 -13.53 -49.18
C PRO A 92 -15.92 -12.71 -48.18
N LEU A 93 -15.93 -13.11 -46.91
CA LEU A 93 -16.35 -12.24 -45.80
C LEU A 93 -15.38 -11.05 -45.69
N ASP A 94 -15.89 -9.82 -45.70
CA ASP A 94 -15.10 -8.62 -45.38
C ASP A 94 -14.82 -8.56 -43.87
N PHE A 95 -13.92 -9.44 -43.45
CA PHE A 95 -13.43 -9.56 -42.10
C PHE A 95 -11.97 -10.03 -42.13
N SER A 96 -11.12 -9.27 -41.45
CA SER A 96 -9.74 -9.66 -41.18
C SER A 96 -9.47 -9.51 -39.70
N CYS A 97 -8.67 -10.40 -39.09
CA CYS A 97 -8.33 -10.30 -37.67
C CYS A 97 -6.81 -10.28 -37.50
N THR A 98 -6.32 -9.26 -36.79
CA THR A 98 -4.91 -9.02 -36.51
C THR A 98 -4.61 -9.36 -35.07
N VAL A 99 -3.83 -10.42 -34.85
CA VAL A 99 -3.46 -10.89 -33.51
C VAL A 99 -1.98 -10.57 -33.26
N MET A 100 -1.68 -9.79 -32.24
CA MET A 100 -0.30 -9.62 -31.77
C MET A 100 0.00 -10.62 -30.66
N VAL A 101 1.06 -11.41 -30.82
CA VAL A 101 1.45 -12.41 -29.83
C VAL A 101 2.53 -11.85 -28.92
N LEU A 102 2.30 -11.84 -27.60
CA LEU A 102 3.28 -11.43 -26.58
C LEU A 102 3.53 -12.58 -25.61
N GLY A 103 4.66 -12.56 -24.90
CA GLY A 103 4.96 -13.56 -23.87
C GLY A 103 6.45 -13.80 -23.67
N LYS A 104 6.77 -14.53 -22.60
CA LYS A 104 8.15 -14.91 -22.25
C LYS A 104 8.83 -15.70 -23.38
N SER A 105 10.15 -15.75 -23.37
CA SER A 105 10.88 -16.67 -24.26
C SER A 105 10.55 -18.12 -23.93
N GLY A 106 10.50 -18.99 -24.95
CA GLY A 106 10.25 -20.43 -24.76
C GLY A 106 8.81 -20.86 -24.43
N VAL A 107 7.84 -19.94 -24.35
CA VAL A 107 6.43 -20.29 -24.09
C VAL A 107 5.67 -20.85 -25.29
N GLY A 108 6.30 -20.94 -26.46
CA GLY A 108 5.67 -21.51 -27.66
C GLY A 108 4.95 -20.51 -28.58
N LYS A 109 5.31 -19.21 -28.56
CA LYS A 109 4.71 -18.18 -29.45
C LYS A 109 4.68 -18.57 -30.91
N SER A 110 5.84 -18.78 -31.53
CA SER A 110 5.94 -19.12 -32.94
C SER A 110 5.33 -20.50 -33.27
N ALA A 111 5.37 -21.45 -32.33
CA ALA A 111 4.71 -22.76 -32.48
C ALA A 111 3.17 -22.63 -32.50
N THR A 112 2.61 -21.72 -31.71
CA THR A 112 1.18 -21.38 -31.75
C THR A 112 0.81 -20.76 -33.09
N ILE A 113 1.64 -19.89 -33.65
CA ILE A 113 1.41 -19.28 -34.97
C ILE A 113 1.33 -20.35 -36.06
N ASN A 114 2.30 -21.27 -36.09
CA ASN A 114 2.29 -22.38 -37.04
C ASN A 114 1.03 -23.26 -36.89
N SER A 115 0.61 -23.52 -35.64
CA SER A 115 -0.59 -24.31 -35.35
C SER A 115 -1.89 -23.58 -35.72
N ILE A 116 -1.93 -22.24 -35.68
CA ILE A 116 -3.07 -21.45 -36.14
C ILE A 116 -3.23 -21.59 -37.67
N PHE A 117 -2.14 -21.61 -38.42
CA PHE A 117 -2.18 -21.73 -39.88
C PHE A 117 -2.16 -23.17 -40.41
N ASP A 118 -1.95 -24.17 -39.55
CA ASP A 118 -1.66 -25.57 -39.95
C ASP A 118 -0.46 -25.69 -40.92
N GLU A 119 0.46 -24.73 -40.87
CA GLU A 119 1.61 -24.60 -41.77
C GLU A 119 2.84 -24.13 -40.99
N VAL A 120 4.03 -24.59 -41.37
CA VAL A 120 5.29 -24.11 -40.76
C VAL A 120 5.68 -22.79 -41.43
N LYS A 121 5.19 -21.68 -40.86
CA LYS A 121 5.49 -20.31 -41.34
C LYS A 121 6.67 -19.67 -40.65
N ILE A 122 6.95 -20.06 -39.39
CA ILE A 122 8.05 -19.53 -38.59
C ILE A 122 8.89 -20.71 -38.08
N CYS A 123 10.20 -20.64 -38.25
CA CYS A 123 11.12 -21.64 -37.71
C CYS A 123 11.10 -21.64 -36.17
N THR A 124 10.97 -22.82 -35.57
CA THR A 124 10.95 -23.02 -34.11
C THR A 124 12.17 -23.81 -33.66
N ASP A 125 12.83 -23.37 -32.58
CA ASP A 125 13.96 -24.06 -31.95
C ASP A 125 13.69 -24.17 -30.43
N ALA A 126 14.08 -25.30 -29.82
CA ALA A 126 13.88 -25.58 -28.40
C ALA A 126 14.99 -25.00 -27.50
N PHE A 127 16.19 -24.77 -28.03
CA PHE A 127 17.38 -24.36 -27.29
C PHE A 127 17.82 -22.93 -27.63
N GLN A 128 17.57 -22.46 -28.85
CA GLN A 128 17.92 -21.12 -29.30
C GLN A 128 16.72 -20.19 -29.36
N MET A 129 16.96 -18.89 -29.11
CA MET A 129 15.95 -17.86 -29.32
C MET A 129 15.65 -17.72 -30.82
N GLY A 130 14.51 -18.27 -31.26
CA GLY A 130 14.09 -18.26 -32.66
C GLY A 130 13.81 -16.85 -33.21
N THR A 131 12.86 -16.13 -32.61
CA THR A 131 12.41 -14.82 -33.11
C THR A 131 13.24 -13.67 -32.52
N LYS A 132 14.07 -13.02 -33.36
CA LYS A 132 14.90 -11.84 -32.97
C LYS A 132 14.31 -10.49 -33.38
N ARG A 133 13.37 -10.48 -34.32
CA ARG A 133 12.72 -9.27 -34.86
C ARG A 133 11.22 -9.50 -34.97
N VAL A 134 10.45 -8.42 -34.89
CA VAL A 134 8.99 -8.46 -35.12
C VAL A 134 8.73 -8.86 -36.57
N GLN A 135 7.84 -9.84 -36.76
CA GLN A 135 7.49 -10.37 -38.08
C GLN A 135 5.97 -10.45 -38.20
N GLU A 136 5.46 -10.21 -39.40
CA GLU A 136 4.03 -10.29 -39.69
C GLU A 136 3.77 -11.46 -40.63
N VAL A 137 2.78 -12.28 -40.27
CA VAL A 137 2.42 -13.48 -41.01
C VAL A 137 0.94 -13.42 -41.35
N GLU A 138 0.61 -13.48 -42.64
CA GLU A 138 -0.77 -13.51 -43.14
C GLU A 138 -1.14 -14.91 -43.66
N GLY A 139 -2.41 -15.26 -43.55
CA GLY A 139 -2.98 -16.48 -44.15
C GLY A 139 -4.49 -16.56 -43.99
N PHE A 140 -5.07 -17.62 -44.54
CA PHE A 140 -6.49 -17.91 -44.41
C PHE A 140 -6.71 -19.10 -43.48
N VAL A 141 -7.66 -18.97 -42.55
CA VAL A 141 -8.10 -20.06 -41.68
C VAL A 141 -9.61 -20.22 -41.85
N GLN A 142 -10.05 -21.37 -42.35
CA GLN A 142 -11.48 -21.61 -42.66
C GLN A 142 -12.09 -20.50 -43.55
N GLY A 143 -11.35 -20.04 -44.57
CA GLY A 143 -11.78 -18.96 -45.47
C GLY A 143 -11.76 -17.55 -44.86
N ILE A 144 -11.21 -17.37 -43.66
CA ILE A 144 -11.13 -16.08 -42.96
C ILE A 144 -9.70 -15.56 -42.97
N LYS A 145 -9.49 -14.29 -43.34
CA LYS A 145 -8.17 -13.67 -43.36
C LYS A 145 -7.67 -13.40 -41.93
N VAL A 146 -6.56 -14.03 -41.54
CA VAL A 146 -5.93 -13.85 -40.23
C VAL A 146 -4.49 -13.35 -40.43
N ARG A 147 -4.14 -12.30 -39.68
CA ARG A 147 -2.81 -11.71 -39.63
C ARG A 147 -2.26 -11.85 -38.24
N VAL A 148 -1.04 -12.35 -38.10
CA VAL A 148 -0.41 -12.57 -36.80
C VAL A 148 0.92 -11.85 -36.74
N ILE A 149 1.10 -11.01 -35.73
CA ILE A 149 2.34 -10.28 -35.45
C ILE A 149 3.12 -11.10 -34.42
N ASP A 150 4.17 -11.79 -34.87
CA ASP A 150 5.11 -12.48 -33.98
C ASP A 150 6.08 -11.48 -33.35
N THR A 151 6.29 -11.61 -32.05
CA THR A 151 7.19 -10.74 -31.30
C THR A 151 8.33 -11.53 -30.64
N PRO A 152 9.52 -10.92 -30.49
CA PRO A 152 10.61 -11.54 -29.74
C PRO A 152 10.20 -11.94 -28.32
N GLY A 153 10.76 -13.05 -27.83
CA GLY A 153 10.50 -13.52 -26.47
C GLY A 153 11.06 -12.58 -25.42
N LEU A 154 10.23 -12.28 -24.42
CA LEU A 154 10.64 -11.46 -23.28
C LEU A 154 11.40 -12.28 -22.25
N LEU A 155 12.41 -11.67 -21.64
CA LEU A 155 13.25 -12.31 -20.64
C LEU A 155 12.64 -12.13 -19.24
N PRO A 156 12.57 -13.18 -18.40
CA PRO A 156 11.89 -13.09 -17.10
C PRO A 156 12.74 -12.40 -16.00
N SER A 157 14.05 -12.27 -16.18
CA SER A 157 14.94 -11.70 -15.16
C SER A 157 14.75 -10.18 -15.02
N TRP A 158 14.78 -9.69 -13.78
CA TRP A 158 14.81 -8.26 -13.47
C TRP A 158 15.97 -7.54 -14.15
N SER A 159 17.14 -8.18 -14.25
CA SER A 159 18.32 -7.61 -14.92
C SER A 159 18.11 -7.32 -16.40
N ASP A 160 17.12 -7.96 -17.03
CA ASP A 160 16.83 -7.82 -18.47
C ASP A 160 15.70 -6.82 -18.76
N GLN A 161 15.15 -6.15 -17.74
CA GLN A 161 14.02 -5.21 -17.91
C GLN A 161 14.30 -4.12 -18.94
N HIS A 162 15.51 -3.54 -18.94
CA HIS A 162 15.90 -2.53 -19.92
C HIS A 162 15.97 -3.08 -21.36
N LYS A 163 16.37 -4.35 -21.53
CA LYS A 163 16.37 -5.01 -22.85
C LYS A 163 14.93 -5.26 -23.30
N ASN A 164 14.08 -5.75 -22.39
CA ASN A 164 12.65 -5.95 -22.66
C ASN A 164 11.96 -4.65 -23.05
N GLU A 165 12.23 -3.56 -22.34
CA GLU A 165 11.67 -2.24 -22.66
C GLU A 165 12.08 -1.77 -24.06
N LYS A 166 13.36 -1.92 -24.44
CA LYS A 166 13.83 -1.64 -25.80
C LYS A 166 13.11 -2.49 -26.86
N MET A 167 12.95 -3.79 -26.60
CA MET A 167 12.23 -4.69 -27.50
C MET A 167 10.75 -4.28 -27.63
N LEU A 168 10.06 -4.03 -26.53
CA LEU A 168 8.65 -3.62 -26.52
C LEU A 168 8.45 -2.26 -27.19
N LYS A 169 9.39 -1.30 -27.03
CA LYS A 169 9.37 -0.04 -27.77
C LYS A 169 9.49 -0.25 -29.28
N SER A 170 10.32 -1.19 -29.73
CA SER A 170 10.41 -1.55 -31.16
C SER A 170 9.10 -2.14 -31.68
N VAL A 171 8.45 -3.00 -30.90
CA VAL A 171 7.11 -3.55 -31.20
C VAL A 171 6.08 -2.43 -31.26
N LYS A 172 6.09 -1.49 -30.30
CA LYS A 172 5.20 -0.32 -30.27
C LYS A 172 5.32 0.53 -31.53
N VAL A 173 6.55 0.75 -32.01
CA VAL A 173 6.78 1.48 -33.27
C VAL A 173 6.22 0.70 -34.47
N PHE A 174 6.40 -0.61 -34.51
CA PHE A 174 5.87 -1.46 -35.59
C PHE A 174 4.34 -1.39 -35.67
N ILE A 175 3.64 -1.52 -34.55
CA ILE A 175 2.17 -1.52 -34.51
C ILE A 175 1.53 -0.15 -34.68
N LYS A 176 2.29 0.96 -34.70
CA LYS A 176 1.74 2.30 -34.97
C LYS A 176 1.10 2.40 -36.36
N LYS A 177 1.64 1.67 -37.34
CA LYS A 177 1.11 1.66 -38.72
C LYS A 177 -0.16 0.82 -38.80
N ASN A 178 -0.11 -0.38 -38.23
CA ASN A 178 -1.20 -1.37 -38.24
C ASN A 178 -1.43 -1.85 -36.79
N PRO A 179 -2.38 -1.27 -36.04
CA PRO A 179 -2.66 -1.71 -34.68
C PRO A 179 -3.26 -3.12 -34.67
N PRO A 180 -2.94 -3.96 -33.68
CA PRO A 180 -3.57 -5.27 -33.54
C PRO A 180 -5.02 -5.12 -33.06
N ASP A 181 -5.88 -6.00 -33.57
CA ASP A 181 -7.26 -6.13 -33.08
C ASP A 181 -7.28 -6.82 -31.71
N ILE A 182 -6.40 -7.83 -31.53
CA ILE A 182 -6.31 -8.70 -30.35
C ILE A 182 -4.86 -8.84 -29.90
N VAL A 183 -4.65 -8.88 -28.58
CA VAL A 183 -3.38 -9.24 -27.98
C VAL A 183 -3.47 -10.65 -27.40
N LEU A 184 -2.67 -11.58 -27.90
CA LEU A 184 -2.56 -12.93 -27.35
C LEU A 184 -1.33 -12.99 -26.45
N TYR A 185 -1.53 -12.89 -25.14
CA TYR A 185 -0.46 -13.08 -24.16
C TYR A 185 -0.31 -14.57 -23.87
N LEU A 186 0.81 -15.15 -24.30
CA LEU A 186 1.12 -16.56 -24.11
C LEU A 186 1.99 -16.80 -22.87
N ASP A 187 1.57 -17.79 -22.09
CA ASP A 187 2.36 -18.39 -21.03
C ASP A 187 2.16 -19.91 -21.03
N ARG A 188 2.94 -20.64 -20.25
CA ARG A 188 2.89 -22.09 -20.15
C ARG A 188 1.96 -22.55 -19.03
N LEU A 189 1.16 -23.59 -19.30
CA LEU A 189 0.31 -24.23 -18.30
C LEU A 189 1.16 -25.01 -17.27
N ASP A 190 2.20 -25.70 -17.73
CA ASP A 190 3.11 -26.57 -16.96
C ASP A 190 4.17 -25.82 -16.14
N MET A 191 4.06 -24.49 -16.03
CA MET A 191 4.93 -23.68 -15.18
C MET A 191 4.49 -23.73 -13.72
N GLN A 192 5.32 -24.34 -12.87
CA GLN A 192 5.05 -24.51 -11.44
C GLN A 192 5.37 -23.27 -10.58
N SER A 193 5.79 -22.14 -11.17
CA SER A 193 6.14 -20.94 -10.39
C SER A 193 4.87 -20.34 -9.76
N ARG A 194 4.77 -20.45 -8.43
CA ARG A 194 3.76 -19.77 -7.59
C ARG A 194 4.12 -18.32 -7.29
N ASP A 195 5.30 -17.88 -7.71
CA ASP A 195 5.84 -16.56 -7.39
C ASP A 195 5.34 -15.49 -8.37
N SER A 196 5.19 -14.27 -7.86
CA SER A 196 4.87 -13.04 -8.61
C SER A 196 5.98 -12.58 -9.57
N GLY A 197 6.84 -13.50 -10.03
CA GLY A 197 7.98 -13.21 -10.91
C GLY A 197 7.59 -12.63 -12.26
N ASP A 198 6.34 -12.84 -12.69
CA ASP A 198 5.81 -12.31 -13.95
C ASP A 198 5.32 -10.85 -13.84
N THR A 199 5.03 -10.36 -12.61
CA THR A 199 4.48 -9.02 -12.39
C THR A 199 5.37 -7.88 -12.91
N PRO A 200 6.70 -7.87 -12.70
CA PRO A 200 7.59 -6.83 -13.23
C PRO A 200 7.61 -6.80 -14.77
N LEU A 201 7.56 -7.98 -15.39
CA LEU A 201 7.51 -8.09 -16.84
C LEU A 201 6.19 -7.55 -17.40
N LEU A 202 5.07 -7.97 -16.81
CA LEU A 202 3.74 -7.48 -17.17
C LEU A 202 3.61 -5.97 -16.96
N ARG A 203 4.18 -5.43 -15.88
CA ARG A 203 4.25 -3.97 -15.65
C ARG A 203 5.02 -3.27 -16.75
N THR A 204 6.15 -3.82 -17.19
CA THR A 204 6.92 -3.25 -18.32
C THR A 204 6.10 -3.23 -19.62
N ILE A 205 5.28 -4.27 -19.87
CA ILE A 205 4.35 -4.27 -21.02
C ILE A 205 3.32 -3.15 -20.86
N THR A 206 2.70 -3.01 -19.68
CA THR A 206 1.75 -1.93 -19.39
C THR A 206 2.39 -0.54 -19.54
N ASP A 207 3.60 -0.34 -19.03
CA ASP A 207 4.29 0.96 -19.09
C ASP A 207 4.61 1.37 -20.53
N VAL A 208 4.97 0.39 -21.39
CA VAL A 208 5.28 0.66 -22.79
C VAL A 208 4.02 0.89 -23.62
N PHE A 209 3.01 0.01 -23.55
CA PHE A 209 1.83 0.10 -24.44
C PHE A 209 0.66 0.90 -23.85
N GLY A 210 0.61 1.08 -22.53
CA GLY A 210 -0.51 1.62 -21.78
C GLY A 210 -1.46 0.53 -21.26
N PRO A 211 -2.26 0.78 -20.20
CA PRO A 211 -3.20 -0.19 -19.63
C PRO A 211 -4.25 -0.73 -20.61
N SER A 212 -4.59 0.06 -21.63
CA SER A 212 -5.58 -0.30 -22.65
C SER A 212 -5.18 -1.51 -23.50
N ILE A 213 -3.89 -1.87 -23.54
CA ILE A 213 -3.40 -3.06 -24.24
C ILE A 213 -4.06 -4.34 -23.72
N TRP A 214 -4.52 -4.33 -22.46
CA TRP A 214 -5.12 -5.49 -21.81
C TRP A 214 -6.63 -5.61 -22.04
N PHE A 215 -7.33 -4.61 -22.59
CA PHE A 215 -8.79 -4.68 -22.78
C PHE A 215 -9.22 -5.70 -23.85
N ASN A 216 -8.43 -5.81 -24.93
CA ASN A 216 -8.63 -6.81 -25.99
C ASN A 216 -7.56 -7.92 -25.91
N ALA A 217 -7.11 -8.24 -24.70
CA ALA A 217 -6.11 -9.28 -24.48
C ALA A 217 -6.75 -10.63 -24.10
N ILE A 218 -6.27 -11.70 -24.72
CA ILE A 218 -6.58 -13.09 -24.42
C ILE A 218 -5.34 -13.71 -23.78
N VAL A 219 -5.51 -14.42 -22.67
CA VAL A 219 -4.44 -15.21 -22.05
C VAL A 219 -4.43 -16.59 -22.68
N GLY A 220 -3.37 -16.95 -23.40
CA GLY A 220 -3.20 -18.29 -23.96
C GLY A 220 -2.25 -19.12 -23.11
N LEU A 221 -2.70 -20.29 -22.65
CA LEU A 221 -1.86 -21.24 -21.90
C LEU A 221 -1.42 -22.39 -22.80
N THR A 222 -0.14 -22.40 -23.18
CA THR A 222 0.46 -23.45 -23.98
C THR A 222 0.77 -24.69 -23.13
N HIS A 223 1.11 -25.81 -23.79
CA HIS A 223 1.32 -27.11 -23.14
C HIS A 223 0.06 -27.60 -22.42
N ALA A 224 -1.11 -27.31 -22.98
CA ALA A 224 -2.38 -27.63 -22.37
C ALA A 224 -2.64 -29.14 -22.23
N ALA A 225 -1.93 -30.02 -22.95
CA ALA A 225 -2.04 -31.46 -22.74
C ALA A 225 -1.18 -32.00 -21.58
N SER A 226 -0.53 -31.13 -20.81
CA SER A 226 0.32 -31.52 -19.68
C SER A 226 -0.48 -32.19 -18.56
N ALA A 227 0.13 -33.19 -17.92
CA ALA A 227 -0.44 -33.83 -16.75
C ALA A 227 -0.46 -32.84 -15.57
N PRO A 228 -1.54 -32.82 -14.77
CA PRO A 228 -1.59 -32.02 -13.54
C PRO A 228 -0.48 -32.45 -12.57
N PRO A 229 0.09 -31.52 -11.78
CA PRO A 229 1.06 -31.87 -10.76
C PRO A 229 0.40 -32.66 -9.62
N ASP A 230 1.21 -33.49 -8.96
CA ASP A 230 0.80 -34.22 -7.75
C ASP A 230 0.53 -33.24 -6.62
N GLY A 231 -0.60 -33.41 -5.93
CA GLY A 231 -0.95 -32.63 -4.75
C GLY A 231 -0.06 -32.97 -3.55
N PRO A 232 -0.13 -32.20 -2.45
CA PRO A 232 0.68 -32.43 -1.25
C PRO A 232 0.48 -33.81 -0.61
N ASN A 233 -0.63 -34.49 -0.92
CA ASN A 233 -0.94 -35.84 -0.46
C ASN A 233 -0.50 -36.94 -1.46
N GLY A 234 0.24 -36.60 -2.52
CA GLY A 234 0.64 -37.52 -3.58
C GLY A 234 -0.47 -37.89 -4.58
N THR A 235 -1.67 -37.32 -4.43
CA THR A 235 -2.79 -37.51 -5.37
C THR A 235 -2.76 -36.43 -6.44
N ALA A 236 -2.77 -36.81 -7.72
CA ALA A 236 -2.83 -35.87 -8.84
C ALA A 236 -4.03 -34.91 -8.72
N SER A 237 -3.77 -33.62 -8.89
CA SER A 237 -4.85 -32.61 -8.92
C SER A 237 -5.74 -32.85 -10.15
N SER A 238 -7.02 -32.48 -10.08
CA SER A 238 -7.86 -32.53 -11.29
C SER A 238 -7.34 -31.55 -12.35
N TYR A 239 -7.48 -31.91 -13.62
CA TYR A 239 -7.04 -31.06 -14.74
C TYR A 239 -7.69 -29.67 -14.72
N ASP A 240 -8.97 -29.59 -14.38
CA ASP A 240 -9.69 -28.32 -14.29
C ASP A 240 -9.19 -27.43 -13.14
N MET A 241 -8.80 -28.03 -12.01
CA MET A 241 -8.19 -27.29 -10.89
C MET A 241 -6.83 -26.73 -11.28
N PHE A 242 -6.02 -27.53 -11.97
CA PHE A 242 -4.71 -27.13 -12.47
C PHE A 242 -4.80 -25.95 -13.44
N VAL A 243 -5.72 -26.02 -14.41
CA VAL A 243 -6.00 -24.92 -15.34
C VAL A 243 -6.50 -23.69 -14.61
N THR A 244 -7.45 -23.84 -13.68
CA THR A 244 -8.07 -22.72 -12.96
C THR A 244 -7.04 -22.00 -12.08
N GLN A 245 -6.18 -22.75 -11.39
CA GLN A 245 -5.13 -22.16 -10.55
C GLN A 245 -4.14 -21.35 -11.39
N ARG A 246 -3.61 -21.92 -12.49
CA ARG A 246 -2.65 -21.21 -13.34
C ARG A 246 -3.28 -19.98 -14.01
N SER A 247 -4.51 -20.12 -14.48
CA SER A 247 -5.30 -19.04 -15.07
C SER A 247 -5.48 -17.88 -14.08
N HIS A 248 -5.84 -18.19 -12.83
CA HIS A 248 -6.07 -17.19 -11.80
C HIS A 248 -4.80 -16.39 -11.47
N VAL A 249 -3.65 -17.06 -11.34
CA VAL A 249 -2.36 -16.42 -11.05
C VAL A 249 -2.00 -15.40 -12.14
N ILE A 250 -2.09 -15.80 -13.42
CA ILE A 250 -1.73 -14.91 -14.53
C ILE A 250 -2.74 -13.75 -14.65
N GLN A 251 -4.04 -14.03 -14.55
CA GLN A 251 -5.06 -12.98 -14.57
C GLN A 251 -4.88 -11.98 -13.43
N GLN A 252 -4.56 -12.44 -12.22
CA GLN A 252 -4.28 -11.57 -11.07
C GLN A 252 -3.03 -10.72 -11.30
N ALA A 253 -1.96 -11.30 -11.86
CA ALA A 253 -0.75 -10.56 -12.20
C ALA A 253 -1.01 -9.49 -13.26
N ILE A 254 -1.84 -9.78 -14.27
CA ILE A 254 -2.27 -8.80 -15.28
C ILE A 254 -3.10 -7.68 -14.64
N ARG A 255 -4.07 -7.98 -13.76
CA ARG A 255 -4.85 -6.96 -13.03
C ARG A 255 -3.96 -6.02 -12.23
N GLN A 256 -2.98 -6.58 -11.52
CA GLN A 256 -2.01 -5.80 -10.74
C GLN A 256 -1.12 -4.93 -11.63
N ALA A 257 -0.67 -5.47 -12.77
CA ALA A 257 0.16 -4.74 -13.73
C ALA A 257 -0.61 -3.66 -14.50
N ALA A 258 -1.89 -3.88 -14.81
CA ALA A 258 -2.76 -2.93 -15.51
C ALA A 258 -3.31 -1.84 -14.58
N GLY A 259 -3.36 -2.08 -13.27
CA GLY A 259 -3.96 -1.18 -12.30
C GLY A 259 -5.50 -1.22 -12.27
N ASP A 260 -6.15 -2.14 -12.97
CA ASP A 260 -7.61 -2.34 -12.94
C ASP A 260 -7.96 -3.74 -12.40
N MET A 261 -8.49 -3.78 -11.18
CA MET A 261 -8.91 -5.01 -10.51
C MET A 261 -10.19 -5.63 -11.11
N ARG A 262 -10.93 -4.90 -11.95
CA ARG A 262 -12.15 -5.38 -12.61
C ARG A 262 -11.84 -6.09 -13.94
N LEU A 263 -10.61 -5.99 -14.41
CA LEU A 263 -10.18 -6.60 -15.67
C LEU A 263 -10.27 -8.13 -15.60
N MET A 264 -10.97 -8.73 -16.57
CA MET A 264 -11.15 -10.18 -16.68
C MET A 264 -10.79 -10.62 -18.10
N ASN A 265 -9.52 -10.96 -18.32
CA ASN A 265 -9.08 -11.48 -19.61
C ASN A 265 -9.55 -12.92 -19.83
N PRO A 266 -10.19 -13.23 -20.98
CA PRO A 266 -10.55 -14.60 -21.31
C PRO A 266 -9.29 -15.46 -21.44
N VAL A 267 -9.40 -16.72 -21.02
CA VAL A 267 -8.31 -17.70 -21.09
C VAL A 267 -8.61 -18.70 -22.20
N SER A 268 -7.61 -18.99 -23.03
CA SER A 268 -7.65 -20.02 -24.04
C SER A 268 -6.50 -21.00 -23.81
N LEU A 269 -6.80 -22.29 -23.88
CA LEU A 269 -5.78 -23.34 -23.78
C LEU A 269 -5.22 -23.63 -25.17
N VAL A 270 -3.93 -23.96 -25.26
CA VAL A 270 -3.24 -24.19 -26.54
C VAL A 270 -2.34 -25.41 -26.44
N GLU A 271 -2.46 -26.33 -27.41
CA GLU A 271 -1.54 -27.47 -27.53
C GLU A 271 -0.92 -27.53 -28.93
N ASN A 272 0.39 -27.28 -28.96
CA ASN A 272 1.19 -27.17 -30.18
C ASN A 272 1.89 -28.48 -30.56
N HIS A 273 2.04 -29.40 -29.60
CA HIS A 273 2.77 -30.64 -29.82
C HIS A 273 2.06 -31.54 -30.85
N SER A 274 2.82 -32.18 -31.73
CA SER A 274 2.29 -33.06 -32.79
C SER A 274 1.56 -34.28 -32.23
N ALA A 275 1.97 -34.75 -31.06
CA ALA A 275 1.31 -35.85 -30.33
C ALA A 275 0.01 -35.46 -29.60
N CYS A 276 -0.51 -34.24 -29.81
CA CYS A 276 -1.82 -33.86 -29.29
C CYS A 276 -2.89 -34.80 -29.82
N ARG A 277 -3.82 -35.23 -28.94
CA ARG A 277 -4.93 -36.10 -29.34
C ARG A 277 -5.79 -35.41 -30.39
N THR A 278 -6.26 -36.14 -31.39
CA THR A 278 -7.16 -35.62 -32.43
C THR A 278 -8.51 -36.31 -32.40
N ASN A 279 -9.57 -35.58 -32.76
CA ASN A 279 -10.89 -36.16 -33.00
C ASN A 279 -10.97 -36.81 -34.39
N ARG A 280 -12.13 -37.41 -34.72
CA ARG A 280 -12.38 -38.01 -36.04
C ARG A 280 -12.30 -37.02 -37.21
N ALA A 281 -12.44 -35.73 -36.94
CA ALA A 281 -12.30 -34.65 -37.91
C ALA A 281 -10.84 -34.14 -38.02
N GLY A 282 -9.87 -34.79 -37.37
CA GLY A 282 -8.45 -34.41 -37.38
C GLY A 282 -8.11 -33.19 -36.52
N GLN A 283 -9.05 -32.67 -35.73
CA GLN A 283 -8.83 -31.48 -34.90
C GLN A 283 -8.22 -31.85 -33.55
N ARG A 284 -7.30 -31.01 -33.07
CA ARG A 284 -6.62 -31.20 -31.78
C ARG A 284 -7.55 -30.99 -30.58
N VAL A 285 -7.62 -31.98 -29.70
CA VAL A 285 -8.50 -32.03 -28.53
C VAL A 285 -7.68 -32.08 -27.24
N LEU A 286 -8.06 -31.25 -26.28
CA LEU A 286 -7.45 -31.15 -24.96
C LEU A 286 -7.99 -32.20 -23.97
N PRO A 287 -7.34 -32.41 -22.80
CA PRO A 287 -7.81 -33.37 -21.80
C PRO A 287 -9.24 -33.15 -21.30
N ASN A 288 -9.72 -31.90 -21.30
CA ASN A 288 -11.10 -31.53 -20.96
C ASN A 288 -12.10 -31.73 -22.12
N GLY A 289 -11.68 -32.31 -23.25
CA GLY A 289 -12.52 -32.54 -24.44
C GLY A 289 -12.67 -31.34 -25.37
N GLN A 290 -12.04 -30.21 -25.07
CA GLN A 290 -12.16 -28.98 -25.86
C GLN A 290 -11.28 -29.00 -27.12
N VAL A 291 -11.85 -28.61 -28.27
CA VAL A 291 -11.08 -28.35 -29.49
C VAL A 291 -10.52 -26.93 -29.44
N TRP A 292 -9.22 -26.80 -29.22
CA TRP A 292 -8.64 -25.53 -28.80
C TRP A 292 -8.54 -24.46 -29.89
N LYS A 293 -8.20 -24.87 -31.13
CA LYS A 293 -7.96 -23.94 -32.24
C LYS A 293 -9.22 -23.14 -32.64
N PRO A 294 -10.38 -23.78 -32.90
CA PRO A 294 -11.62 -23.03 -33.16
C PRO A 294 -12.03 -22.16 -31.99
N HIS A 295 -11.78 -22.59 -30.74
CA HIS A 295 -12.11 -21.81 -29.55
C HIS A 295 -11.27 -20.53 -29.43
N LEU A 296 -9.95 -20.60 -29.64
CA LEU A 296 -9.07 -19.43 -29.63
C LEU A 296 -9.48 -18.41 -30.70
N LEU A 297 -9.78 -18.90 -31.91
CA LEU A 297 -10.23 -18.04 -33.02
C LEU A 297 -11.60 -17.43 -32.75
N LEU A 298 -12.52 -18.19 -32.16
CA LEU A 298 -13.83 -17.70 -31.76
C LEU A 298 -13.71 -16.55 -30.76
N LEU A 299 -12.87 -16.68 -29.72
CA LEU A 299 -12.62 -15.61 -28.75
C LEU A 299 -12.02 -14.36 -29.42
N SER A 300 -11.08 -14.56 -30.35
CA SER A 300 -10.43 -13.48 -31.08
C SER A 300 -11.43 -12.73 -31.97
N PHE A 301 -12.25 -13.46 -32.74
CA PHE A 301 -13.24 -12.88 -33.63
C PHE A 301 -14.39 -12.22 -32.86
N ALA A 302 -14.86 -12.85 -31.78
CA ALA A 302 -15.85 -12.28 -30.87
C ALA A 302 -15.40 -10.92 -30.31
N SER A 303 -14.15 -10.84 -29.83
CA SER A 303 -13.61 -9.60 -29.27
C SER A 303 -13.47 -8.50 -30.33
N LYS A 304 -13.05 -8.84 -31.56
CA LYS A 304 -13.02 -7.87 -32.67
C LYS A 304 -14.42 -7.38 -33.05
N ILE A 305 -15.39 -8.29 -33.19
CA ILE A 305 -16.78 -7.96 -33.51
C ILE A 305 -17.41 -7.05 -32.45
N LEU A 306 -17.15 -7.32 -31.16
CA LEU A 306 -17.61 -6.47 -30.08
C LEU A 306 -16.95 -5.07 -30.12
N ALA A 307 -15.67 -4.99 -30.52
CA ALA A 307 -15.01 -3.71 -30.72
C ALA A 307 -15.62 -2.92 -31.90
N GLU A 308 -15.91 -3.57 -33.03
CA GLU A 308 -16.62 -2.98 -34.17
C GLU A 308 -18.02 -2.46 -33.77
N ALA A 309 -18.78 -3.25 -33.01
CA ALA A 309 -20.09 -2.86 -32.51
C ALA A 309 -20.02 -1.67 -31.53
N ASN A 310 -19.05 -1.67 -30.62
CA ASN A 310 -18.86 -0.57 -29.67
C ASN A 310 -18.46 0.74 -30.37
N ALA A 311 -17.64 0.66 -31.43
CA ALA A 311 -17.26 1.79 -32.26
C ALA A 311 -18.46 2.37 -33.02
N LEU A 312 -19.30 1.50 -33.61
CA LEU A 312 -20.54 1.88 -34.29
C LEU A 312 -21.49 2.62 -33.35
N LEU A 313 -21.66 2.10 -32.14
CA LEU A 313 -22.61 2.64 -31.16
C LEU A 313 -22.09 3.90 -30.43
N LYS A 314 -20.85 4.35 -30.71
CA LYS A 314 -20.15 5.45 -30.02
C LYS A 314 -20.16 5.30 -28.49
N LEU A 315 -20.29 4.08 -27.98
CA LEU A 315 -20.31 3.81 -26.54
C LEU A 315 -18.95 4.08 -25.87
N GLN A 316 -17.89 4.23 -26.69
CA GLN A 316 -16.55 4.61 -26.24
C GLN A 316 -16.33 6.13 -26.11
N ASP A 317 -17.13 7.00 -26.74
CA ASP A 317 -16.90 8.46 -26.70
C ASP A 317 -17.42 9.10 -25.40
N ASN A 318 -18.42 8.50 -24.74
CA ASN A 318 -18.87 8.95 -23.41
C ASN A 318 -18.02 8.37 -22.26
N ASN A 319 -17.15 7.41 -22.58
CA ASN A 319 -16.26 6.73 -21.65
C ASN A 319 -14.81 6.82 -22.12
N THR A 320 -14.37 8.00 -22.56
CA THR A 320 -12.94 8.30 -22.78
C THR A 320 -12.16 7.94 -21.52
N PRO A 321 -11.43 6.80 -21.47
CA PRO A 321 -10.63 6.39 -20.31
C PRO A 321 -9.24 7.05 -20.42
N GLY A 322 -9.22 8.31 -20.87
CA GLY A 322 -8.05 9.17 -20.98
C GLY A 322 -7.89 10.09 -19.77
N ARG A 323 -8.93 10.20 -18.94
CA ARG A 323 -8.71 10.40 -17.50
C ARG A 323 -8.86 9.02 -16.89
N PRO A 324 -7.88 8.51 -16.14
CA PRO A 324 -8.23 7.47 -15.19
C PRO A 324 -9.44 8.03 -14.43
N PHE A 325 -10.53 7.28 -14.38
CA PHE A 325 -11.23 7.21 -13.11
C PHE A 325 -10.14 6.75 -12.16
N VAL A 326 -9.41 7.73 -11.61
CA VAL A 326 -8.69 7.57 -10.36
C VAL A 326 -9.78 6.93 -9.53
N ALA A 327 -9.63 5.65 -9.22
CA ALA A 327 -10.28 5.09 -8.06
C ALA A 327 -9.90 6.10 -7.00
N ARG A 328 -10.81 7.06 -6.70
CA ARG A 328 -10.47 8.31 -5.99
C ARG A 328 -9.55 7.82 -4.90
N SER A 329 -8.26 8.16 -4.97
CA SER A 329 -7.36 7.85 -3.88
C SER A 329 -8.06 8.54 -2.74
N LYS A 330 -8.73 7.74 -1.90
CA LYS A 330 -9.61 8.26 -0.87
C LYS A 330 -8.63 9.07 -0.06
N ALA A 331 -8.67 10.39 -0.21
CA ALA A 331 -7.89 11.26 0.62
C ALA A 331 -8.18 10.77 2.04
N PRO A 332 -7.15 10.46 2.85
CA PRO A 332 -7.35 10.00 4.20
C PRO A 332 -8.31 11.01 4.82
N PRO A 333 -9.33 10.52 5.54
CA PRO A 333 -10.35 11.41 6.06
C PRO A 333 -9.61 12.54 6.78
N LEU A 334 -9.91 13.80 6.43
CA LEU A 334 -9.37 15.00 7.09
C LEU A 334 -9.30 14.84 8.62
N PRO A 335 -10.28 14.18 9.28
CA PRO A 335 -10.16 13.72 10.65
C PRO A 335 -8.84 13.06 11.07
N LEU A 336 -8.33 12.08 10.31
CA LEU A 336 -7.11 11.35 10.65
C LEU A 336 -5.88 12.27 10.63
N LEU A 337 -5.72 13.04 9.56
CA LEU A 337 -4.62 13.98 9.40
C LEU A 337 -4.65 15.10 10.46
N LEU A 338 -5.85 15.61 10.78
CA LEU A 338 -6.02 16.64 11.79
C LEU A 338 -5.74 16.08 13.19
N SER A 339 -6.15 14.85 13.49
CA SER A 339 -5.84 14.20 14.76
C SER A 339 -4.34 14.01 14.99
N SER A 340 -3.58 13.61 13.97
CA SER A 340 -2.11 13.51 14.03
C SER A 340 -1.47 14.89 14.21
N PHE A 341 -2.02 15.92 13.57
CA PHE A 341 -1.48 17.29 13.66
C PHE A 341 -1.72 17.95 15.02
N LEU A 342 -2.84 17.64 15.68
CA LEU A 342 -3.18 18.14 17.03
C LEU A 342 -2.37 17.47 18.15
N GLN A 343 -1.68 16.35 17.88
CA GLN A 343 -0.79 15.74 18.87
C GLN A 343 0.45 16.61 19.10
N SER A 344 0.70 16.97 20.37
CA SER A 344 1.89 17.71 20.77
C SER A 344 3.13 16.82 20.63
N ARG A 345 4.10 17.23 19.80
CA ARG A 345 5.39 16.53 19.65
C ARG A 345 6.52 17.29 20.37
N PRO A 346 7.44 16.59 21.03
CA PRO A 346 8.64 17.20 21.59
C PRO A 346 9.54 17.74 20.46
N GLN A 347 10.16 18.90 20.66
CA GLN A 347 11.10 19.46 19.69
C GLN A 347 12.44 18.74 19.79
N ALA A 348 13.12 18.51 18.66
CA ALA A 348 14.51 18.06 18.65
C ALA A 348 15.39 19.09 19.39
N LYS A 349 16.26 18.64 20.28
CA LYS A 349 17.14 19.50 21.09
C LYS A 349 18.59 19.11 20.91
N LEU A 350 19.47 20.09 21.10
CA LEU A 350 20.90 19.84 21.20
C LEU A 350 21.17 18.88 22.36
N PRO A 351 22.17 17.98 22.26
CA PRO A 351 22.51 17.03 23.33
C PRO A 351 22.66 17.69 24.71
N GLU A 352 23.25 18.89 24.76
CA GLU A 352 23.42 19.70 25.98
C GLU A 352 22.09 20.19 26.57
N GLU A 353 21.04 20.31 25.76
CA GLU A 353 19.74 20.89 26.11
C GLU A 353 18.62 19.85 26.26
N GLN A 354 18.89 18.58 25.96
CA GLN A 354 17.90 17.49 26.10
C GLN A 354 17.34 17.37 27.51
N TYR A 355 18.08 17.84 28.52
CA TYR A 355 17.72 17.81 29.93
C TYR A 355 17.08 19.11 30.46
N GLY A 356 16.93 20.15 29.62
CA GLY A 356 16.59 21.51 30.08
C GLY A 356 15.12 21.82 30.35
N ASP A 357 14.15 21.07 29.79
CA ASP A 357 12.72 21.40 29.96
C ASP A 357 12.13 20.97 31.31
N GLU A 358 12.75 19.98 31.97
CA GLU A 358 12.34 19.56 33.32
C GLU A 358 12.69 20.63 34.35
N GLU A 359 13.70 21.46 34.09
CA GLU A 359 14.13 22.55 34.99
C GLU A 359 13.07 23.66 35.10
N ASP A 360 12.39 24.03 33.99
CA ASP A 360 11.31 25.04 33.99
C ASP A 360 10.08 24.58 34.81
N GLU A 361 9.77 23.27 34.79
CA GLU A 361 8.69 22.67 35.58
C GLU A 361 9.08 22.55 37.07
N ASP A 362 10.37 22.38 37.34
CA ASP A 362 10.91 22.12 38.68
C ASP A 362 11.24 23.37 39.52
N ASP A 363 11.54 24.52 38.89
CA ASP A 363 11.85 25.80 39.56
C ASP A 363 10.60 26.50 40.15
N LEU A 364 9.40 25.94 39.97
CA LEU A 364 8.15 26.46 40.53
C LEU A 364 7.97 26.21 42.05
N ASP A 365 8.87 25.46 42.69
CA ASP A 365 8.72 24.99 44.08
C ASP A 365 10.02 25.10 44.90
N GLU A 366 10.98 25.94 44.50
CA GLU A 366 12.22 26.16 45.27
C GLU A 366 11.96 26.81 46.65
N SER A 367 10.72 27.19 46.98
CA SER A 367 10.34 27.82 48.25
C SER A 367 9.82 26.87 49.35
N SER A 368 9.69 25.55 49.13
CA SER A 368 9.09 24.64 50.13
C SER A 368 10.00 23.51 50.66
N GLY A 369 11.26 23.41 50.23
CA GLY A 369 12.09 22.21 50.40
C GLY A 369 13.37 22.35 51.26
N SER A 370 13.44 23.29 52.21
CA SER A 370 14.62 23.44 53.08
C SER A 370 14.75 22.38 54.17
N ASP A 371 13.66 21.72 54.56
CA ASP A 371 13.64 20.94 55.82
C ASP A 371 13.93 19.43 55.62
N GLU A 372 13.80 18.90 54.40
CA GLU A 372 13.90 17.45 54.12
C GLU A 372 15.34 16.94 53.87
N GLU A 373 16.34 17.81 53.63
CA GLU A 373 17.76 17.38 53.50
C GLU A 373 18.30 16.80 54.83
N SER A 374 17.73 17.24 55.95
CA SER A 374 18.15 16.84 57.30
C SER A 374 17.70 15.41 57.66
N GLU A 375 16.69 14.86 57.00
CA GLU A 375 16.00 13.63 57.43
C GLU A 375 16.80 12.36 57.10
N TYR A 376 17.51 12.30 55.96
CA TYR A 376 18.32 11.13 55.58
C TYR A 376 19.60 11.00 56.40
N ASP A 377 20.31 12.11 56.65
CA ASP A 377 21.56 12.12 57.41
C ASP A 377 21.33 11.88 58.92
N GLN A 378 20.09 11.98 59.38
CA GLN A 378 19.65 11.62 60.73
C GLN A 378 19.27 10.14 60.90
N LEU A 379 19.25 9.35 59.82
CA LEU A 379 18.88 7.93 59.91
C LEU A 379 20.03 7.07 60.47
N PRO A 380 19.75 6.15 61.40
CA PRO A 380 20.78 5.27 61.95
C PRO A 380 21.33 4.32 60.88
N PRO A 381 22.57 3.80 61.03
CA PRO A 381 23.16 2.83 60.12
C PRO A 381 22.26 1.61 59.95
N PHE A 382 22.07 1.16 58.70
CA PHE A 382 21.16 0.04 58.40
C PHE A 382 21.88 -1.08 57.68
N LYS A 383 21.85 -2.27 58.28
CA LYS A 383 22.41 -3.49 57.70
C LYS A 383 21.29 -4.27 57.03
N ARG A 384 21.42 -4.49 55.72
CA ARG A 384 20.47 -5.34 54.97
C ARG A 384 20.54 -6.78 55.48
N LEU A 385 19.38 -7.35 55.80
CA LEU A 385 19.23 -8.75 56.17
C LEU A 385 19.41 -9.65 54.94
N THR A 386 20.06 -10.81 55.14
CA THR A 386 20.18 -11.84 54.11
C THR A 386 18.83 -12.53 53.85
N LYS A 387 18.68 -13.19 52.69
CA LYS A 387 17.45 -13.96 52.36
C LYS A 387 17.11 -15.01 53.42
N ALA A 388 18.13 -15.63 54.03
CA ALA A 388 17.98 -16.62 55.10
C ALA A 388 17.50 -15.99 56.42
N GLU A 389 18.01 -14.81 56.78
CA GLU A 389 17.57 -14.07 57.97
C GLU A 389 16.15 -13.52 57.81
N MET A 390 15.78 -13.03 56.62
CA MET A 390 14.42 -12.60 56.32
C MET A 390 13.38 -13.73 56.35
N ALA A 391 13.79 -14.97 56.09
CA ALA A 391 12.90 -16.13 56.17
C ALA A 391 12.56 -16.51 57.62
N ARG A 392 13.37 -16.07 58.60
CA ARG A 392 13.15 -16.31 60.04
C ARG A 392 12.22 -15.27 60.70
N LEU A 393 11.88 -14.20 59.98
CA LEU A 393 11.02 -13.12 60.48
C LEU A 393 9.54 -13.50 60.40
N SER A 394 8.74 -12.99 61.34
CA SER A 394 7.28 -13.03 61.24
C SER A 394 6.79 -12.17 60.07
N LYS A 395 5.55 -12.42 59.60
CA LYS A 395 4.95 -11.64 58.49
C LYS A 395 4.90 -10.13 58.79
N SER A 396 4.66 -9.73 60.04
CA SER A 396 4.62 -8.31 60.45
C SER A 396 6.02 -7.69 60.49
N GLN A 397 7.01 -8.39 61.05
CA GLN A 397 8.40 -7.94 61.10
C GLN A 397 9.00 -7.80 59.70
N LYS A 398 8.72 -8.77 58.82
CA LYS A 398 9.12 -8.72 57.41
C LYS A 398 8.48 -7.53 56.68
N LYS A 399 7.23 -7.21 56.98
CA LYS A 399 6.56 -6.01 56.42
C LYS A 399 7.26 -4.73 56.86
N GLN A 400 7.50 -4.55 58.16
CA GLN A 400 8.18 -3.38 58.72
C GLN A 400 9.60 -3.19 58.18
N TYR A 401 10.39 -4.26 58.13
CA TYR A 401 11.74 -4.21 57.55
C TYR A 401 11.74 -3.73 56.10
N LEU A 402 10.79 -4.21 55.30
CA LEU A 402 10.68 -3.82 53.90
C LEU A 402 10.11 -2.40 53.72
N ASP A 403 9.24 -1.92 54.62
CA ASP A 403 8.75 -0.53 54.62
C ASP A 403 9.89 0.45 54.94
N GLU A 404 10.73 0.13 55.94
CA GLU A 404 11.92 0.91 56.30
C GLU A 404 12.95 0.94 55.16
N MET A 405 13.14 -0.19 54.47
CA MET A 405 13.99 -0.27 53.28
C MET A 405 13.50 0.62 52.13
N GLU A 406 12.20 0.61 51.84
CA GLU A 406 11.58 1.40 50.78
C GLU A 406 11.65 2.90 51.09
N TYR A 407 11.44 3.28 52.35
CA TYR A 407 11.58 4.68 52.80
C TYR A 407 13.02 5.19 52.65
N ARG A 408 14.02 4.38 53.05
CA ARG A 408 15.45 4.71 52.85
C ARG A 408 15.85 4.80 51.39
N GLU A 409 15.37 3.88 50.55
CA GLU A 409 15.61 3.90 49.11
C GLU A 409 15.00 5.14 48.45
N LYS A 410 13.76 5.51 48.83
CA LYS A 410 13.09 6.72 48.34
C LYS A 410 13.86 7.99 48.70
N LEU A 411 14.33 8.12 49.94
CA LEU A 411 15.15 9.26 50.37
C LEU A 411 16.50 9.31 49.64
N PHE A 412 17.16 8.16 49.49
CA PHE A 412 18.43 8.05 48.77
C PHE A 412 18.28 8.46 47.30
N MET A 413 17.27 7.95 46.59
CA MET A 413 16.98 8.31 45.21
C MET A 413 16.63 9.80 45.07
N LYS A 414 15.87 10.37 46.02
CA LYS A 414 15.57 11.81 46.06
C LYS A 414 16.83 12.66 46.23
N ARG A 415 17.78 12.22 47.06
CA ARG A 415 19.11 12.84 47.21
C ARG A 415 19.91 12.77 45.92
N GLN A 416 20.02 11.60 45.28
CA GLN A 416 20.72 11.45 44.00
C GLN A 416 20.16 12.38 42.93
N MET A 417 18.82 12.42 42.79
CA MET A 417 18.15 13.33 41.85
C MET A 417 18.45 14.81 42.16
N LYS A 418 18.51 15.20 43.45
CA LYS A 418 18.83 16.58 43.85
C LYS A 418 20.30 16.94 43.58
N GLU A 419 21.24 16.04 43.87
CA GLU A 419 22.67 16.22 43.57
C GLU A 419 22.92 16.29 42.07
N GLU A 420 22.27 15.43 41.29
CA GLU A 420 22.33 15.47 39.83
C GLU A 420 21.78 16.79 39.28
N ARG A 421 20.65 17.29 39.81
CA ARG A 421 20.13 18.63 39.50
C ARG A 421 21.11 19.74 39.85
N LYS A 422 21.73 19.72 41.04
CA LYS A 422 22.76 20.71 41.44
C LYS A 422 23.95 20.67 40.48
N ARG A 423 24.42 19.48 40.10
CA ARG A 423 25.51 19.28 39.14
C ARG A 423 25.15 19.82 37.75
N ARG A 424 23.94 19.58 37.27
CA ARG A 424 23.41 20.12 36.00
C ARG A 424 23.32 21.65 36.01
N LYS A 425 22.77 22.26 37.08
CA LYS A 425 22.73 23.73 37.26
C LYS A 425 24.15 24.34 37.22
N MET A 426 25.15 23.68 37.81
CA MET A 426 26.54 24.13 37.74
C MET A 426 27.15 24.01 36.33
N MET A 427 26.93 22.87 35.64
CA MET A 427 27.42 22.68 34.26
C MET A 427 26.82 23.71 33.30
N LYS A 428 25.53 24.05 33.45
CA LYS A 428 24.85 25.08 32.64
C LYS A 428 25.41 26.48 32.89
N LYS A 429 25.67 26.84 34.15
CA LYS A 429 26.32 28.12 34.51
C LYS A 429 27.73 28.21 33.94
N PHE A 430 28.51 27.14 34.08
CA PHE A 430 29.86 27.06 33.54
C PHE A 430 29.87 27.15 31.99
N ALA A 431 28.93 26.47 31.32
CA ALA A 431 28.77 26.57 29.87
C ALA A 431 28.34 27.98 29.41
N ALA A 432 27.47 28.66 30.17
CA ALA A 432 27.08 30.04 29.88
C ALA A 432 28.26 31.03 30.07
N GLU A 433 29.04 30.88 31.14
CA GLU A 433 30.24 31.68 31.42
C GLU A 433 31.34 31.50 30.34
N ILE A 434 31.55 30.27 29.86
CA ILE A 434 32.48 29.98 28.74
C ILE A 434 32.02 30.66 27.44
N LYS A 435 30.71 30.68 27.18
CA LYS A 435 30.13 31.28 25.97
C LYS A 435 30.23 32.81 25.97
N GLU A 436 30.19 33.45 27.14
CA GLU A 436 30.46 34.88 27.30
C GLU A 436 31.95 35.22 27.08
N PHE A 437 32.88 34.35 27.50
CA PHE A 437 34.31 34.52 27.26
C PHE A 437 34.72 34.32 25.78
N ALA A 438 34.07 33.41 25.06
CA ALA A 438 34.37 33.09 23.65
C ALA A 438 33.98 34.20 22.65
N ASN A 439 33.11 35.15 23.02
CA ASN A 439 32.74 36.29 22.18
C ASN A 439 33.83 37.40 22.14
N GLY A 440 34.94 37.23 22.87
CA GLY A 440 35.97 38.26 23.03
C GLY A 440 37.25 38.10 22.22
N HIS A 441 37.65 36.92 21.74
CA HIS A 441 38.94 36.71 21.07
C HIS A 441 38.92 35.63 19.97
N SER A 442 39.20 36.10 18.75
CA SER A 442 39.89 35.50 17.58
C SER A 442 39.69 34.03 17.15
N GLU A 443 39.33 33.92 15.86
CA GLU A 443 39.94 33.11 14.79
C GLU A 443 40.64 31.78 15.11
N ASN A 444 40.17 30.74 14.40
CA ASN A 444 40.91 29.57 13.91
C ASN A 444 41.63 28.68 14.92
N VAL A 445 40.94 27.62 15.39
CA VAL A 445 41.49 26.24 15.40
C VAL A 445 40.32 25.26 15.23
N GLU A 446 40.30 24.53 14.11
CA GLU A 446 39.54 23.29 13.97
C GLU A 446 40.21 22.23 14.85
N GLU A 447 39.71 22.04 16.07
CA GLU A 447 39.98 20.86 16.87
C GLU A 447 38.68 20.06 16.99
N GLU A 448 38.69 18.84 16.46
CA GLU A 448 37.65 17.82 16.64
C GLU A 448 37.42 17.58 18.14
N ARG A 449 36.50 18.34 18.74
CA ARG A 449 35.94 18.04 20.06
C ARG A 449 35.00 16.84 19.90
N SER A 450 35.55 15.66 20.14
CA SER A 450 34.78 14.46 20.45
C SER A 450 34.13 14.63 21.83
N GLU A 451 32.97 15.28 21.85
CA GLU A 451 32.10 15.31 23.02
C GLU A 451 31.57 13.90 23.35
N PRO A 452 31.34 13.59 24.65
CA PRO A 452 30.97 12.25 25.08
C PRO A 452 29.57 11.91 24.54
N ALA A 453 29.55 11.17 23.43
CA ALA A 453 28.35 10.53 22.94
C ALA A 453 27.71 9.74 24.09
N SER A 454 26.43 9.99 24.34
CA SER A 454 25.61 9.20 25.25
C SER A 454 25.90 7.72 24.98
N VAL A 455 26.44 7.01 25.99
CA VAL A 455 26.78 5.59 25.88
C VAL A 455 25.54 4.88 25.34
N PRO A 456 25.61 4.25 24.14
CA PRO A 456 24.46 3.51 23.62
C PRO A 456 24.11 2.44 24.65
N VAL A 457 22.89 2.51 25.18
CA VAL A 457 22.40 1.50 26.10
C VAL A 457 22.25 0.22 25.27
N PRO A 458 23.03 -0.84 25.55
CA PRO A 458 22.97 -2.07 24.78
C PRO A 458 21.55 -2.61 24.88
N MET A 459 20.95 -2.91 23.73
CA MET A 459 19.61 -3.49 23.72
C MET A 459 19.64 -4.86 24.41
N PRO A 460 18.67 -5.17 25.28
CA PRO A 460 18.48 -6.53 25.76
C PRO A 460 18.14 -7.44 24.57
N ASP A 461 18.74 -8.62 24.53
CA ASP A 461 18.46 -9.63 23.51
C ASP A 461 16.95 -9.89 23.43
N LEU A 462 16.37 -9.70 22.26
CA LEU A 462 14.95 -9.96 21.99
C LEU A 462 14.75 -11.48 21.94
N SER A 463 13.92 -12.01 22.84
CA SER A 463 13.53 -13.43 22.82
C SER A 463 12.64 -13.71 21.61
N LEU A 464 13.11 -14.52 20.68
CA LEU A 464 12.31 -15.01 19.56
C LEU A 464 11.14 -15.89 20.07
N PRO A 465 9.99 -15.90 19.37
CA PRO A 465 8.90 -16.81 19.69
C PRO A 465 9.36 -18.28 19.62
N ALA A 466 8.76 -19.14 20.45
CA ALA A 466 9.09 -20.55 20.48
C ALA A 466 8.69 -21.22 19.15
N SER A 467 9.63 -21.90 18.50
CA SER A 467 9.41 -22.69 17.28
C SER A 467 9.48 -24.18 17.60
N PHE A 468 8.78 -25.01 16.83
CA PHE A 468 8.85 -26.48 16.92
C PHE A 468 10.10 -27.08 16.26
N ASP A 469 10.96 -26.25 15.65
CA ASP A 469 12.24 -26.70 15.09
C ASP A 469 13.24 -27.09 16.18
N SER A 470 13.99 -28.16 15.92
CA SER A 470 15.03 -28.68 16.83
C SER A 470 16.23 -27.74 16.98
N ASP A 471 16.43 -26.83 16.04
CA ASP A 471 17.55 -25.89 16.00
C ASP A 471 17.11 -24.54 16.58
N ASN A 472 17.67 -24.12 17.72
CA ASN A 472 17.40 -22.80 18.29
C ASN A 472 18.11 -21.70 17.47
N PRO A 473 17.39 -20.87 16.66
CA PRO A 473 18.02 -19.93 15.74
C PRO A 473 18.48 -18.63 16.42
N THR A 474 18.29 -18.47 17.74
CA THR A 474 18.63 -17.26 18.51
C THR A 474 20.07 -16.78 18.31
N HIS A 475 21.02 -17.68 18.09
CA HIS A 475 22.42 -17.33 17.83
C HIS A 475 22.66 -16.63 16.46
N ARG A 476 21.72 -16.74 15.50
CA ARG A 476 21.85 -16.21 14.13
C ARG A 476 21.50 -14.72 14.01
N TYR A 477 20.93 -14.11 15.05
CA TYR A 477 20.39 -12.74 15.03
C TYR A 477 21.00 -11.84 16.10
N ARG A 478 22.30 -11.97 16.35
CA ARG A 478 23.03 -11.04 17.22
C ARG A 478 23.22 -9.72 16.51
N SER A 479 22.71 -8.63 17.08
CA SER A 479 23.03 -7.28 16.59
C SER A 479 24.49 -6.98 16.89
N LEU A 480 25.27 -6.64 15.87
CA LEU A 480 26.60 -6.09 16.06
C LEU A 480 26.44 -4.65 16.56
N ASP A 481 26.80 -4.42 17.82
CA ASP A 481 26.84 -3.09 18.39
C ASP A 481 27.96 -2.32 17.69
N SER A 482 27.59 -1.44 16.76
CA SER A 482 28.54 -0.64 16.01
C SER A 482 28.88 0.60 16.81
N SER A 483 30.14 1.00 16.85
CA SER A 483 30.57 2.30 17.36
C SER A 483 30.06 3.49 16.52
N ASN A 484 29.22 3.24 15.50
CA ASN A 484 28.58 4.24 14.67
C ASN A 484 27.45 4.94 15.43
N GLN A 485 27.31 6.26 15.23
CA GLN A 485 26.21 7.08 15.79
C GLN A 485 24.81 6.74 15.24
N TRP A 486 24.68 5.75 14.35
CA TRP A 486 23.40 5.29 13.81
C TRP A 486 22.84 4.18 14.68
N LEU A 487 21.61 4.35 15.14
CA LEU A 487 20.90 3.35 15.91
C LEU A 487 20.00 2.54 14.98
N VAL A 488 20.51 1.41 14.50
CA VAL A 488 19.80 0.51 13.60
C VAL A 488 19.24 -0.67 14.38
N ARG A 489 17.92 -0.85 14.34
CA ARG A 489 17.19 -1.88 15.09
C ARG A 489 16.33 -2.72 14.15
N PRO A 490 16.31 -4.05 14.28
CA PRO A 490 15.35 -4.86 13.56
C PRO A 490 13.94 -4.66 14.15
N VAL A 491 12.90 -4.78 13.32
CA VAL A 491 11.49 -4.72 13.73
C VAL A 491 10.98 -6.15 13.86
N LEU A 492 10.60 -6.54 15.07
CA LEU A 492 10.10 -7.89 15.39
C LEU A 492 8.56 -7.91 15.41
N GLU A 493 7.96 -8.73 14.56
CA GLU A 493 6.57 -9.13 14.56
C GLU A 493 6.39 -10.34 15.48
N THR A 494 5.60 -10.16 16.54
CA THR A 494 5.40 -11.21 17.56
C THR A 494 4.30 -12.20 17.19
N GLN A 495 3.54 -11.92 16.12
CA GLN A 495 2.42 -12.75 15.62
C GLN A 495 2.77 -13.51 14.32
N GLY A 496 4.05 -13.85 14.14
CA GLY A 496 4.54 -14.63 12.99
C GLY A 496 4.03 -16.08 12.98
N TRP A 497 4.03 -16.70 11.79
CA TRP A 497 3.72 -18.12 11.63
C TRP A 497 4.89 -19.00 12.12
N ASP A 498 4.60 -20.27 12.43
CA ASP A 498 5.64 -21.23 12.76
C ASP A 498 6.65 -21.35 11.60
N HIS A 499 7.95 -21.42 11.94
CA HIS A 499 9.11 -21.27 11.04
C HIS A 499 9.38 -19.87 10.48
N ASP A 500 8.63 -18.84 10.90
CA ASP A 500 8.99 -17.46 10.61
C ASP A 500 9.95 -16.91 11.68
N VAL A 501 10.95 -16.18 11.23
CA VAL A 501 11.94 -15.55 12.12
C VAL A 501 11.32 -14.34 12.84
N GLY A 502 10.21 -13.82 12.30
CA GLY A 502 9.45 -12.71 12.87
C GLY A 502 10.10 -11.35 12.63
N TYR A 503 11.22 -11.23 11.93
CA TYR A 503 11.78 -9.93 11.55
C TYR A 503 11.22 -9.48 10.20
N GLU A 504 10.31 -8.53 10.22
CA GLU A 504 9.66 -8.01 9.01
C GLU A 504 10.21 -6.66 8.55
N GLY A 505 11.17 -6.07 9.28
CA GLY A 505 11.69 -4.76 8.92
C GLY A 505 12.93 -4.29 9.66
N VAL A 506 13.36 -3.08 9.32
CA VAL A 506 14.49 -2.37 9.90
C VAL A 506 14.05 -0.96 10.25
N ASN A 507 14.39 -0.51 11.46
CA ASN A 507 14.30 0.86 11.92
C ASN A 507 15.71 1.46 12.04
N ALA A 508 15.91 2.69 11.60
CA ALA A 508 17.16 3.42 11.68
C ALA A 508 16.92 4.83 12.21
N GLU A 509 17.53 5.13 13.35
CA GLU A 509 17.41 6.42 14.03
C GLU A 509 18.78 7.11 14.13
N ARG A 510 18.81 8.43 13.96
CA ARG A 510 20.00 9.24 14.22
C ARG A 510 19.63 10.69 14.54
N LEU A 511 20.36 11.27 15.49
CA LEU A 511 20.39 12.71 15.73
C LEU A 511 21.69 13.28 15.17
N PHE A 512 21.59 14.36 14.39
CA PHE A 512 22.73 15.11 13.86
C PHE A 512 22.61 16.57 14.27
N VAL A 513 23.74 17.25 14.44
CA VAL A 513 23.79 18.68 14.75
C VAL A 513 24.46 19.39 13.59
N VAL A 514 23.73 20.28 12.90
CA VAL A 514 24.25 21.06 11.77
C VAL A 514 24.78 22.39 12.28
N LYS A 515 26.03 22.71 11.92
CA LYS A 515 26.74 23.94 12.33
C LYS A 515 26.71 24.19 13.85
N GLU A 516 26.76 23.12 14.64
CA GLU A 516 26.73 23.13 16.12
C GLU A 516 25.50 23.82 16.76
N LYS A 517 24.46 24.12 15.97
CA LYS A 517 23.34 24.96 16.41
C LYS A 517 21.96 24.39 16.10
N ILE A 518 21.86 23.54 15.07
CA ILE A 518 20.57 23.03 14.59
C ILE A 518 20.55 21.52 14.80
N PRO A 519 19.90 21.02 15.88
CA PRO A 519 19.66 19.60 16.05
C PRO A 519 18.61 19.14 15.05
N ILE A 520 18.91 18.05 14.35
CA ILE A 520 17.99 17.39 13.43
C ILE A 520 17.96 15.91 13.78
N SER A 521 16.77 15.42 14.05
CA SER A 521 16.47 14.01 14.28
C SER A 521 15.97 13.39 12.98
N PHE A 522 16.41 12.16 12.72
CA PHE A 522 15.95 11.31 11.63
C PHE A 522 15.56 9.96 12.22
N SER A 523 14.41 9.46 11.81
CA SER A 523 13.91 8.13 12.11
C SER A 523 13.30 7.56 10.83
N GLY A 524 13.70 6.34 10.46
CA GLY A 524 13.22 5.68 9.26
C GLY A 524 12.96 4.21 9.53
N GLN A 525 11.72 3.77 9.31
CA GLN A 525 11.31 2.39 9.44
C GLN A 525 10.81 1.85 8.10
N VAL A 526 11.37 0.73 7.67
CA VAL A 526 10.93 -0.01 6.49
C VAL A 526 10.52 -1.40 6.95
N THR A 527 9.27 -1.76 6.65
CA THR A 527 8.72 -3.10 6.89
C THR A 527 8.24 -3.69 5.58
N LYS A 528 8.45 -4.98 5.37
CA LYS A 528 8.08 -5.68 4.16
C LYS A 528 7.64 -7.10 4.49
N ASP A 529 6.35 -7.34 4.35
CA ASP A 529 5.73 -8.67 4.38
C ASP A 529 5.64 -9.24 2.94
N LYS A 530 5.25 -10.51 2.81
CA LYS A 530 4.94 -11.20 1.55
C LYS A 530 3.86 -10.49 0.74
N LYS A 531 2.96 -9.75 1.38
CA LYS A 531 1.83 -9.07 0.71
C LYS A 531 2.03 -7.57 0.54
N ASP A 532 2.57 -6.90 1.55
CA ASP A 532 2.63 -5.44 1.62
C ASP A 532 4.02 -4.94 2.04
N ALA A 533 4.41 -3.77 1.52
CA ALA A 533 5.61 -3.05 1.94
C ALA A 533 5.18 -1.71 2.53
N ASN A 534 5.66 -1.38 3.72
CA ASN A 534 5.33 -0.15 4.43
C ASN A 534 6.61 0.62 4.78
N VAL A 535 6.61 1.90 4.43
CA VAL A 535 7.73 2.82 4.66
C VAL A 535 7.24 3.99 5.49
N GLN A 536 7.97 4.27 6.56
CA GLN A 536 7.77 5.44 7.41
C GLN A 536 9.11 6.16 7.58
N LEU A 537 9.11 7.46 7.38
CA LEU A 537 10.28 8.31 7.56
C LEU A 537 9.84 9.61 8.24
N GLU A 538 10.52 9.96 9.32
CA GLU A 538 10.33 11.20 10.05
C GLU A 538 11.68 11.90 10.18
N MET A 539 11.70 13.18 9.82
CA MET A 539 12.84 14.07 10.00
C MET A 539 12.35 15.33 10.70
N ALA A 540 12.93 15.69 11.84
CA ALA A 540 12.52 16.88 12.57
C ALA A 540 13.74 17.66 13.05
N GLY A 541 13.79 18.95 12.72
CA GLY A 541 14.81 19.89 13.17
C GLY A 541 14.21 21.03 13.98
N SER A 542 15.01 21.67 14.84
CA SER A 542 14.59 22.87 15.56
C SER A 542 15.67 23.95 15.57
N VAL A 543 15.22 25.19 15.67
CA VAL A 543 16.05 26.40 15.76
C VAL A 543 15.50 27.25 16.90
N LYS A 544 16.35 27.57 17.88
CA LYS A 544 16.00 28.49 18.96
C LYS A 544 16.26 29.94 18.54
N HIS A 545 15.32 30.82 18.84
CA HIS A 545 15.37 32.26 18.55
C HIS A 545 15.39 33.04 19.88
N GLY A 546 16.54 33.05 20.56
CA GLY A 546 16.68 33.69 21.88
C GLY A 546 16.02 32.90 23.01
N GLU A 547 15.83 33.54 24.16
CA GLU A 547 15.26 32.90 25.34
C GLU A 547 13.73 32.73 25.17
N GLY A 548 13.26 31.48 25.28
CA GLY A 548 11.82 31.18 25.28
C GLY A 548 11.12 31.12 23.92
N ARG A 549 11.82 31.28 22.78
CA ARG A 549 11.21 31.08 21.44
C ARG A 549 11.96 30.03 20.64
N SER A 550 11.23 29.14 19.99
CA SER A 550 11.81 28.11 19.12
C SER A 550 10.90 27.79 17.95
N THR A 551 11.50 27.59 16.79
CA THR A 551 10.82 27.16 15.57
C THR A 551 11.31 25.76 15.24
N SER A 552 10.40 24.83 15.01
CA SER A 552 10.70 23.46 14.58
C SER A 552 10.10 23.19 13.21
N LEU A 553 10.87 22.51 12.36
CA LEU A 553 10.45 22.05 11.04
C LEU A 553 10.51 20.52 11.01
N GLY A 554 9.40 19.90 10.65
CA GLY A 554 9.25 18.46 10.50
C GLY A 554 8.88 18.07 9.08
N PHE A 555 9.41 16.95 8.63
CA PHE A 555 9.05 16.25 7.41
C PHE A 555 8.70 14.81 7.76
N GLU A 556 7.57 14.33 7.28
CA GLU A 556 7.07 12.99 7.52
C GLU A 556 6.63 12.39 6.19
N MET A 557 7.05 11.16 5.94
CA MET A 557 6.66 10.36 4.79
C MET A 557 6.13 9.03 5.30
N GLN A 558 4.89 8.69 4.95
CA GLN A 558 4.24 7.47 5.42
C GLN A 558 3.38 6.86 4.32
N ASN A 559 3.28 5.53 4.26
CA ASN A 559 2.31 4.86 3.40
C ASN A 559 0.86 5.15 3.83
N ALA A 560 0.05 5.60 2.88
CA ALA A 560 -1.40 5.72 2.99
C ALA A 560 -2.05 4.82 1.93
N GLY A 561 -2.27 3.54 2.28
CA GLY A 561 -2.72 2.53 1.33
C GLY A 561 -1.61 2.16 0.33
N LYS A 562 -1.84 2.42 -0.97
CA LYS A 562 -0.86 2.15 -2.04
C LYS A 562 0.00 3.37 -2.42
N GLU A 563 -0.27 4.52 -1.83
CA GLU A 563 0.41 5.79 -2.12
C GLU A 563 1.22 6.27 -0.91
N LEU A 564 2.18 7.16 -1.14
CA LEU A 564 2.98 7.80 -0.09
C LEU A 564 2.38 9.18 0.23
N ALA A 565 2.08 9.42 1.51
CA ALA A 565 1.75 10.74 2.04
C ALA A 565 3.03 11.46 2.42
N TYR A 566 3.15 12.73 2.02
CA TYR A 566 4.25 13.62 2.40
C TYR A 566 3.70 14.79 3.20
N THR A 567 4.12 14.91 4.45
CA THR A 567 3.64 15.94 5.37
C THR A 567 4.81 16.81 5.82
N VAL A 568 4.72 18.10 5.54
CA VAL A 568 5.64 19.12 6.06
C VAL A 568 4.92 19.86 7.19
N ARG A 569 5.58 19.99 8.34
CA ARG A 569 5.06 20.67 9.53
C ARG A 569 6.02 21.73 10.01
N SER A 570 5.50 22.84 10.47
CA SER A 570 6.26 23.91 11.12
C SER A 570 5.55 24.28 12.41
N ASP A 571 6.24 24.20 13.54
CA ASP A 571 5.70 24.55 14.86
C ASP A 571 6.58 25.62 15.50
N THR A 572 5.99 26.75 15.89
CA THR A 572 6.68 27.85 16.57
C THR A 572 6.16 27.96 18.00
N LYS A 573 7.05 27.80 18.99
CA LYS A 573 6.76 27.91 20.42
C LYS A 573 7.17 29.29 20.95
N PHE A 574 6.32 29.84 21.81
CA PHE A 574 6.49 31.09 22.53
C PHE A 574 6.25 30.84 24.03
N ASN A 575 7.32 30.93 24.83
CA ASN A 575 7.22 31.00 26.28
C ASN A 575 6.97 32.46 26.66
N ASN A 576 5.73 32.79 27.04
CA ASN A 576 5.40 34.14 27.51
C ASN A 576 5.50 34.27 29.05
N PHE A 577 5.43 33.17 29.82
CA PHE A 577 5.57 33.16 31.30
C PHE A 577 6.02 31.77 31.81
N ARG A 578 6.62 31.68 33.02
CA ARG A 578 7.04 30.40 33.65
C ARG A 578 5.97 29.30 33.66
N LYS A 579 4.69 29.67 33.64
CA LYS A 579 3.54 28.74 33.72
C LYS A 579 2.80 28.50 32.41
N HIS A 580 3.02 29.32 31.38
CA HIS A 580 2.29 29.27 30.10
C HIS A 580 3.24 29.16 28.92
N LYS A 581 3.09 28.08 28.14
CA LYS A 581 3.85 27.83 26.92
C LYS A 581 2.88 27.72 25.74
N ALA A 582 2.81 28.77 24.92
CA ALA A 582 1.97 28.80 23.73
C ALA A 582 2.75 28.31 22.51
N ALA A 583 2.08 27.69 21.55
CA ALA A 583 2.64 27.29 20.27
C ALA A 583 1.64 27.50 19.15
N ALA A 584 2.14 27.81 17.95
CA ALA A 584 1.36 27.88 16.73
C ALA A 584 2.03 27.01 15.66
N GLY A 585 1.23 26.23 14.95
CA GLY A 585 1.72 25.26 13.98
C GLY A 585 1.03 25.36 12.64
N LEU A 586 1.78 25.10 11.56
CA LEU A 586 1.30 24.94 10.20
C LEU A 586 1.63 23.54 9.69
N SER A 587 0.73 22.93 8.93
CA SER A 587 0.97 21.66 8.25
C SER A 587 0.53 21.72 6.79
N VAL A 588 1.29 21.09 5.92
CA VAL A 588 0.93 20.85 4.52
C VAL A 588 1.15 19.38 4.22
N THR A 589 0.12 18.68 3.77
CA THR A 589 0.18 17.26 3.42
C THR A 589 -0.18 17.07 1.94
N LEU A 590 0.72 16.44 1.20
CA LEU A 590 0.52 16.00 -0.18
C LEU A 590 0.26 14.49 -0.17
N LEU A 591 -0.87 14.07 -0.73
CA LEU A 591 -1.17 12.66 -0.99
C LEU A 591 -1.77 12.51 -2.38
N GLY A 592 -1.07 11.79 -3.27
CA GLY A 592 -1.43 11.69 -4.67
C GLY A 592 -1.60 13.07 -5.29
N ASP A 593 -2.78 13.36 -5.84
CA ASP A 593 -3.13 14.66 -6.42
C ASP A 593 -3.77 15.65 -5.41
N SER A 594 -3.87 15.28 -4.13
CA SER A 594 -4.57 16.08 -3.10
C SER A 594 -3.58 16.79 -2.19
N VAL A 595 -3.83 18.08 -1.95
CA VAL A 595 -3.07 18.92 -1.02
C VAL A 595 -4.00 19.34 0.11
N SER A 596 -3.56 19.08 1.33
CA SER A 596 -4.24 19.49 2.56
C SER A 596 -3.37 20.48 3.32
N ALA A 597 -3.96 21.51 3.90
CA ALA A 597 -3.25 22.51 4.71
C ALA A 597 -3.96 22.71 6.05
N GLY A 598 -3.20 22.79 7.13
CA GLY A 598 -3.74 22.92 8.48
C GLY A 598 -3.03 23.97 9.32
N LEU A 599 -3.78 24.55 10.25
CA LEU A 599 -3.31 25.48 11.28
C LEU A 599 -3.68 24.92 12.66
N LYS A 600 -2.74 24.93 13.60
CA LYS A 600 -3.00 24.61 15.01
C LYS A 600 -2.50 25.71 15.93
N VAL A 601 -3.12 25.79 17.09
CA VAL A 601 -2.68 26.56 18.25
C VAL A 601 -2.69 25.62 19.45
N GLU A 602 -1.63 25.64 20.23
CA GLU A 602 -1.47 24.85 21.45
C GLU A 602 -1.14 25.81 22.61
N ASP A 603 -1.72 25.59 23.78
CA ASP A 603 -1.32 26.25 25.02
C ASP A 603 -1.13 25.19 26.11
N LYS A 604 0.06 25.21 26.70
CA LYS A 604 0.43 24.34 27.81
C LYS A 604 0.48 25.16 29.09
N LEU A 605 -0.44 24.86 30.00
CA LEU A 605 -0.52 25.40 31.35
C LEU A 605 0.13 24.43 32.34
N ILE A 606 1.09 24.95 33.12
CA ILE A 606 1.72 24.22 34.21
C ILE A 606 1.37 24.96 35.51
N ALA A 607 0.37 24.44 36.25
CA ALA A 607 -0.09 25.11 37.47
C ALA A 607 0.88 24.86 38.64
N ASN A 608 1.33 23.61 38.80
CA ASN A 608 2.33 23.12 39.76
C ASN A 608 2.93 21.79 39.27
N LYS A 609 3.90 21.20 40.00
CA LYS A 609 4.52 19.90 39.64
C LYS A 609 3.52 18.74 39.52
N ARG A 610 2.37 18.85 40.18
CA ARG A 610 1.33 17.83 40.19
C ARG A 610 0.35 17.96 39.03
N PHE A 611 0.06 19.16 38.56
CA PHE A 611 -0.99 19.40 37.57
C PHE A 611 -0.46 20.12 36.35
N ARG A 612 -0.57 19.45 35.21
CA ARG A 612 -0.26 19.96 33.88
C ARG A 612 -1.48 19.84 32.99
N MET A 613 -1.76 20.87 32.21
CA MET A 613 -2.84 20.87 31.23
C MET A 613 -2.32 21.34 29.88
N VAL A 614 -2.72 20.67 28.80
CA VAL A 614 -2.39 21.00 27.42
C VAL A 614 -3.69 21.15 26.65
N MET A 615 -3.91 22.31 26.05
CA MET A 615 -5.03 22.60 25.17
C MET A 615 -4.49 22.76 23.76
N CYS A 616 -5.05 22.04 22.79
CA CYS A 616 -4.71 22.22 21.38
C CYS A 616 -5.98 22.35 20.55
N GLY A 617 -6.02 23.31 19.64
CA GLY A 617 -7.11 23.52 18.70
C GLY A 617 -6.57 23.76 17.31
N GLY A 618 -7.27 23.30 16.29
CA GLY A 618 -6.80 23.45 14.92
C GLY A 618 -7.87 23.17 13.89
N ALA A 619 -7.58 23.58 12.67
CA ALA A 619 -8.41 23.37 11.51
C ALA A 619 -7.54 22.89 10.35
N MET A 620 -8.11 22.07 9.48
CA MET A 620 -7.42 21.60 8.28
C MET A 620 -8.38 21.54 7.10
N THR A 621 -7.89 22.00 5.94
CA THR A 621 -8.66 22.08 4.71
C THR A 621 -8.04 21.27 3.59
N SER A 622 -8.88 20.69 2.73
CA SER A 622 -8.48 20.02 1.49
C SER A 622 -9.61 20.08 0.48
N ARG A 623 -9.30 20.47 -0.76
CA ARG A 623 -10.22 20.46 -1.92
C ARG A 623 -11.63 21.03 -1.65
N GLY A 624 -11.74 22.07 -0.81
CA GLY A 624 -13.01 22.73 -0.49
C GLY A 624 -13.69 22.27 0.80
N ASP A 625 -13.19 21.19 1.42
CA ASP A 625 -13.66 20.69 2.72
C ASP A 625 -12.81 21.27 3.85
N VAL A 626 -13.42 21.40 5.04
CA VAL A 626 -12.75 21.83 6.28
C VAL A 626 -13.12 20.89 7.41
N ALA A 627 -12.12 20.49 8.21
CA ALA A 627 -12.31 19.81 9.48
C ALA A 627 -11.79 20.69 10.60
N TYR A 628 -12.52 20.71 11.72
CA TYR A 628 -12.14 21.40 12.94
C TYR A 628 -11.89 20.37 14.03
N GLY A 629 -10.93 20.62 14.90
CA GLY A 629 -10.59 19.69 15.96
C GLY A 629 -9.96 20.39 17.15
N GLY A 630 -10.24 19.86 18.33
CA GLY A 630 -9.66 20.30 19.58
C GLY A 630 -9.33 19.12 20.46
N SER A 631 -8.28 19.27 21.26
CA SER A 631 -7.90 18.32 22.29
C SER A 631 -7.55 19.06 23.58
N LEU A 632 -7.89 18.44 24.70
CA LEU A 632 -7.58 18.89 26.05
C LEU A 632 -6.99 17.69 26.78
N GLU A 633 -5.76 17.78 27.25
CA GLU A 633 -5.12 16.75 28.07
C GLU A 633 -4.75 17.34 29.43
N ALA A 634 -5.22 16.73 30.50
CA ALA A 634 -4.88 17.06 31.88
C ALA A 634 -4.15 15.88 32.53
N GLN A 635 -2.97 16.16 33.10
CA GLN A 635 -2.14 15.19 33.81
C GLN A 635 -2.05 15.58 35.28
N LEU A 636 -2.38 14.62 36.16
CA LEU A 636 -2.22 14.68 37.60
C LEU A 636 -1.12 13.70 38.04
N ARG A 637 -0.11 14.21 38.71
CA ARG A 637 1.08 13.49 39.19
C ARG A 637 1.14 13.52 40.71
N ASP A 638 1.79 12.52 41.30
CA ASP A 638 2.12 12.53 42.73
C ASP A 638 3.11 13.67 43.09
N LYS A 639 3.16 14.06 44.36
CA LYS A 639 4.13 15.02 44.91
C LYS A 639 5.56 14.63 44.60
N ASP A 640 5.87 13.34 44.72
CA ASP A 640 7.21 12.79 44.54
C ASP A 640 7.38 12.09 43.17
N TYR A 641 6.59 12.43 42.15
CA TYR A 641 6.77 11.86 40.80
C TYR A 641 8.19 12.15 40.26
N PRO A 642 8.90 11.17 39.66
CA PRO A 642 8.44 9.82 39.26
C PRO A 642 8.47 8.74 40.36
N LEU A 643 9.06 8.99 41.54
CA LEU A 643 9.20 8.01 42.63
C LEU A 643 7.85 7.55 43.21
N GLY A 644 6.88 8.46 43.29
CA GLY A 644 5.52 8.17 43.75
C GLY A 644 4.73 7.21 42.85
N ARG A 645 5.17 7.03 41.59
CA ARG A 645 4.57 6.15 40.54
C ARG A 645 3.10 6.42 40.17
N PHE A 646 2.37 7.23 40.94
CA PHE A 646 1.00 7.61 40.62
C PHE A 646 0.97 8.69 39.53
N LEU A 647 0.22 8.40 38.47
CA LEU A 647 -0.01 9.28 37.33
C LEU A 647 -1.42 9.05 36.80
N SER A 648 -2.22 10.09 36.71
CA SER A 648 -3.54 10.05 36.09
C SER A 648 -3.62 11.06 34.97
N THR A 649 -3.93 10.59 33.76
CA THR A 649 -4.11 11.40 32.56
C THR A 649 -5.58 11.31 32.14
N LEU A 650 -6.20 12.48 31.94
CA LEU A 650 -7.51 12.62 31.36
C LEU A 650 -7.37 13.44 30.08
N GLY A 651 -7.75 12.86 28.95
CA GLY A 651 -7.81 13.57 27.69
C GLY A 651 -9.23 13.59 27.14
N LEU A 652 -9.56 14.70 26.47
CA LEU A 652 -10.80 14.92 25.75
C LEU A 652 -10.43 15.40 24.35
N SER A 653 -11.08 14.86 23.33
CA SER A 653 -10.91 15.26 21.94
C SER A 653 -12.25 15.48 21.29
N VAL A 654 -12.41 16.60 20.59
CA VAL A 654 -13.61 16.95 19.84
C VAL A 654 -13.20 17.21 18.40
N MET A 655 -13.96 16.71 17.44
CA MET A 655 -13.69 16.87 16.03
C MET A 655 -14.99 17.02 15.26
N ASP A 656 -15.06 18.01 14.39
CA ASP A 656 -16.19 18.27 13.51
C ASP A 656 -15.73 18.23 12.06
N TRP A 657 -16.41 17.40 11.27
CA TRP A 657 -16.23 17.31 9.83
C TRP A 657 -17.60 17.11 9.19
N HIS A 658 -18.02 18.04 8.33
CA HIS A 658 -19.35 18.01 7.68
C HIS A 658 -20.55 17.99 8.66
N GLY A 659 -20.40 18.52 9.88
CA GLY A 659 -21.45 18.49 10.91
C GLY A 659 -21.58 17.13 11.61
N ASP A 660 -20.70 16.17 11.29
CA ASP A 660 -20.56 14.91 12.03
C ASP A 660 -19.54 15.11 13.16
N LEU A 661 -20.08 15.40 14.36
CA LEU A 661 -19.31 15.66 15.57
C LEU A 661 -18.83 14.33 16.19
N ALA A 662 -17.52 14.11 16.21
CA ALA A 662 -16.86 13.05 16.96
C ALA A 662 -16.32 13.57 18.29
N ILE A 663 -16.70 12.91 19.38
CA ILE A 663 -16.22 13.22 20.74
C ILE A 663 -15.59 11.96 21.32
N GLY A 664 -14.33 12.09 21.71
CA GLY A 664 -13.54 11.05 22.36
C GLY A 664 -13.05 11.50 23.73
N GLY A 665 -12.94 10.57 24.67
CA GLY A 665 -12.31 10.77 25.96
C GLY A 665 -11.45 9.59 26.33
N ASN A 666 -10.24 9.84 26.81
CA ASN A 666 -9.33 8.80 27.29
C ASN A 666 -8.95 9.09 28.75
N ILE A 667 -9.07 8.08 29.59
CA ILE A 667 -8.67 8.13 30.98
C ILE A 667 -7.64 7.03 31.17
N GLN A 668 -6.45 7.40 31.62
CA GLN A 668 -5.42 6.46 32.03
C GLN A 668 -5.01 6.79 33.46
N SER A 669 -5.15 5.84 34.37
CA SER A 669 -4.71 5.99 35.75
C SER A 669 -3.74 4.87 36.12
N GLN A 670 -2.55 5.26 36.54
CA GLN A 670 -1.54 4.38 37.08
C GLN A 670 -1.51 4.54 38.59
N VAL A 671 -1.83 3.46 39.30
CA VAL A 671 -1.84 3.41 40.76
C VAL A 671 -0.87 2.33 41.22
N PRO A 672 0.14 2.64 42.05
CA PRO A 672 1.01 1.63 42.61
C PRO A 672 0.24 0.70 43.56
N ILE A 673 0.31 -0.62 43.35
CA ILE A 673 -0.24 -1.63 44.26
C ILE A 673 0.93 -2.36 44.92
N GLY A 674 1.15 -2.05 46.18
CA GLY A 674 2.30 -2.59 46.93
C GLY A 674 3.63 -2.05 46.40
N ARG A 675 4.70 -2.85 46.59
CA ARG A 675 6.08 -2.35 46.42
C ARG A 675 6.62 -2.50 45.01
N SER A 676 6.19 -3.50 44.25
CA SER A 676 6.78 -3.86 42.94
C SER A 676 5.80 -3.83 41.77
N SER A 677 4.52 -3.52 42.01
CA SER A 677 3.48 -3.67 41.00
C SER A 677 2.72 -2.35 40.80
N ASN A 678 2.39 -2.05 39.55
CA ASN A 678 1.55 -0.92 39.19
C ASN A 678 0.27 -1.45 38.56
N LEU A 679 -0.87 -1.00 39.06
CA LEU A 679 -2.14 -1.18 38.37
C LEU A 679 -2.30 -0.03 37.38
N ILE A 680 -2.53 -0.36 36.12
CA ILE A 680 -2.84 0.62 35.08
C ILE A 680 -4.27 0.35 34.64
N ALA A 681 -5.15 1.29 34.95
CA ALA A 681 -6.51 1.33 34.41
C ALA A 681 -6.53 2.25 33.19
N ARG A 682 -7.12 1.78 32.10
CA ARG A 682 -7.37 2.57 30.89
C ARG A 682 -8.84 2.46 30.53
N ALA A 683 -9.46 3.57 30.20
CA ALA A 683 -10.81 3.65 29.69
C ALA A 683 -10.84 4.63 28.53
N ASN A 684 -11.36 4.20 27.38
CA ASN A 684 -11.56 5.02 26.21
C ASN A 684 -13.05 5.09 25.88
N LEU A 685 -13.57 6.29 25.78
CA LEU A 685 -14.95 6.60 25.45
C LEU A 685 -14.98 7.28 24.08
N ASN A 686 -15.90 6.86 23.22
CA ASN A 686 -16.13 7.50 21.94
C ASN A 686 -17.65 7.50 21.67
N ASN A 687 -18.18 8.62 21.22
CA ASN A 687 -19.60 8.75 20.87
C ASN A 687 -20.04 7.88 19.68
N ARG A 688 -19.10 7.23 18.97
CA ARG A 688 -19.36 6.28 17.88
C ARG A 688 -19.46 4.80 18.33
N GLY A 689 -19.52 4.53 19.63
CA GLY A 689 -19.79 3.18 20.16
C GLY A 689 -18.60 2.20 20.11
N ALA A 690 -17.39 2.68 19.82
CA ALA A 690 -16.16 1.88 19.77
C ALA A 690 -15.26 2.05 21.01
N GLY A 691 -15.83 2.45 22.15
CA GLY A 691 -15.08 2.60 23.41
C GLY A 691 -14.58 1.26 23.96
N GLN A 692 -13.43 1.29 24.65
CA GLN A 692 -12.75 0.12 25.26
C GLN A 692 -12.29 0.42 26.68
#